data_AF-A0A7S4B1Q2-F1
#
_entry.id   AF-A0A7S4B1Q2-F1
#
_cell.length_a   1.000
_cell.length_b   1.000
_cell.length_c   1.000
_cell.angle_alpha   90.00
_cell.angle_beta   90.00
_cell.angle_gamma   90.00
#
_symmetry.space_group_name_H-M   'P 1'
#
loop_
_entity.id
_entity.type
_entity.pdbx_description
1 polymer ?
#
loop_
_entity_poly.entity_id
_entity_poly.type
_entity_poly.pdbx_seq_one_letter_code
_entity_poly.pdbx_strand_id
1 'polypeptide(L)'
;VACASMMRVERPADAAPGSLLSVITPSGTTVMVVVPRGVPPGGVFEIKVPDVSAGSLGGSRAVAVFGELEEEVYEPLPDLRFDVTDKCESCFLFFLVPCIGCNRSTMELGDNEVILIHRHLCGGSKQQRPYAQLGEVAMTRDCCGASKLVSDLTPVNEQGEGGLSPGWCCSNEMLVREIVKHLQDRKVKRGHIGQLKKLDYMYSVILDMRSNMPLVLNNLGIKFKDETALDYDPAPAFSPKSFNLTNNFCPCNQIAVTLEAEEALINQTDCSCSTTTRRREYAEFGAVNRFKACICCRGVTSDLGDVTPGWGCNSAVVNDLVQGLHERIKRRGTIGQIRKQEMMLVQMEALLKQTDALVGRLKLPYPPTQQVMQRLYEREPEAPTPPAPSSGIVRPSRFPDKDYAVTNNCESLCRCCCTFGLAGWESDALALTNDALTLHEKNKMDESTLTMPYAMLDEVDVNRSCCCCYSVNFLCPGWGCSQGLVTTLAEELEKRRRDRGNIAQLAQLNGLYSAATELDIKLGIVVNSMGAKYPPPQRVIDSIYGELAPHVLKHPAPPHKLPTSNFPTKSYDTTNHCISACMCVGTLGLAGPVTKQEITLLPDEMMHTSQNWCGAATTRRPYANLGSVATEKACYCCTQLPEIASPGCGCDEAAVLEIANELQQRKVKRGNIAQMRIKDNLMSRLLKARTQLDVLLEKKGIKVVEPTKMMRS
;
A
#
# COMPACT_ATOMS: atom_id res chain seq x y z
N VAL A 1 30.12 9.29 3.32
CA VAL A 1 29.39 10.57 3.47
C VAL A 1 29.82 11.46 2.33
N ALA A 2 29.02 11.58 1.26
CA ALA A 2 29.26 12.59 0.23
C ALA A 2 28.59 13.88 0.70
N CYS A 3 29.39 14.93 0.93
CA CYS A 3 28.88 16.24 1.30
C CYS A 3 28.15 16.82 0.09
N ALA A 4 26.82 17.00 0.19
CA ALA A 4 26.09 17.74 -0.81
C ALA A 4 26.68 19.15 -0.94
N SER A 5 27.09 19.51 -2.16
CA SER A 5 27.73 20.80 -2.42
C SER A 5 26.68 21.89 -2.45
N MET A 6 26.83 22.90 -1.58
CA MET A 6 26.00 24.10 -1.57
C MET A 6 26.57 25.08 -2.60
N MET A 7 25.74 25.57 -3.51
CA MET A 7 26.10 26.56 -4.52
C MET A 7 25.38 27.88 -4.23
N ARG A 8 26.13 28.99 -4.30
CA ARG A 8 25.58 30.35 -4.21
C ARG A 8 25.13 30.81 -5.59
N VAL A 9 23.90 31.27 -5.68
CA VAL A 9 23.28 31.81 -6.89
C VAL A 9 22.92 33.27 -6.64
N GLU A 10 23.38 34.15 -7.51
CA GLU A 10 23.02 35.56 -7.48
C GLU A 10 21.74 35.79 -8.29
N ARG A 11 20.79 36.52 -7.72
CA ARG A 11 19.55 36.91 -8.38
C ARG A 11 19.84 38.06 -9.37
N PRO A 12 19.62 37.89 -10.69
CA PRO A 12 19.71 38.99 -11.65
C PRO A 12 18.80 40.16 -11.27
N ALA A 13 19.21 41.39 -11.60
CA ALA A 13 18.49 42.61 -11.21
C ALA A 13 17.05 42.67 -11.75
N ASP A 14 16.81 42.01 -12.89
CA ASP A 14 15.55 41.94 -13.62
C ASP A 14 14.70 40.70 -13.27
N ALA A 15 15.28 39.67 -12.65
CA ALA A 15 14.55 38.46 -12.28
C ALA A 15 13.61 38.76 -11.09
N ALA A 16 12.31 38.49 -11.21
CA ALA A 16 11.34 38.65 -10.12
C ALA A 16 11.37 37.43 -9.17
N PRO A 17 10.91 37.54 -7.91
CA PRO A 17 10.71 36.37 -7.06
C PRO A 17 9.75 35.39 -7.74
N GLY A 18 10.16 34.13 -7.89
CA GLY A 18 9.42 33.11 -8.65
C GLY A 18 9.91 32.89 -10.08
N SER A 19 10.77 33.76 -10.62
CA SER A 19 11.40 33.53 -11.93
C SER A 19 12.34 32.31 -11.90
N LEU A 20 12.39 31.57 -13.00
CA LEU A 20 13.32 30.46 -13.21
C LEU A 20 14.65 30.98 -13.76
N LEU A 21 15.76 30.68 -13.06
CA LEU A 21 17.13 30.97 -13.46
C LEU A 21 17.81 29.72 -13.97
N SER A 22 18.48 29.80 -15.11
CA SER A 22 19.35 28.72 -15.61
C SER A 22 20.76 28.91 -15.06
N VAL A 23 21.18 28.03 -14.16
CA VAL A 23 22.48 28.10 -13.48
C VAL A 23 23.35 26.92 -13.92
N ILE A 24 24.59 27.17 -14.33
CA ILE A 24 25.55 26.11 -14.67
C ILE A 24 26.32 25.75 -13.41
N THR A 25 26.21 24.51 -12.96
CA THR A 25 26.93 23.98 -11.79
C THR A 25 28.43 23.88 -12.06
N PRO A 26 29.29 23.77 -11.03
CA PRO A 26 30.72 23.52 -11.22
C PRO A 26 31.03 22.24 -12.01
N SER A 27 30.11 21.27 -12.03
CA SER A 27 30.20 20.05 -12.84
C SER A 27 29.81 20.25 -14.32
N GLY A 28 29.50 21.47 -14.75
CA GLY A 28 29.06 21.79 -16.12
C GLY A 28 27.59 21.43 -16.41
N THR A 29 26.82 21.01 -15.40
CA THR A 29 25.41 20.66 -15.57
C THR A 29 24.55 21.92 -15.47
N THR A 30 23.63 22.13 -16.40
CA THR A 30 22.68 23.25 -16.31
C THR A 30 21.48 22.85 -15.45
N VAL A 31 21.22 23.61 -14.40
CA VAL A 31 20.13 23.39 -13.43
C VAL A 31 19.21 24.62 -13.42
N MET A 32 17.89 24.42 -13.43
CA MET A 32 16.93 25.51 -13.29
C MET A 32 16.59 25.75 -11.82
N VAL A 33 16.56 27.01 -11.40
CA VAL A 33 16.43 27.42 -10.00
C VAL A 33 15.38 28.52 -9.87
N VAL A 34 14.43 28.37 -8.95
CA VAL A 34 13.41 29.40 -8.71
C VAL A 34 13.94 30.46 -7.73
N VAL A 35 13.83 31.74 -8.08
CA VAL A 35 14.23 32.86 -7.20
C VAL A 35 13.35 32.90 -5.93
N PRO A 36 13.90 32.79 -4.71
CA PRO A 36 13.13 32.84 -3.47
C PRO A 36 12.51 34.22 -3.20
N ARG A 37 11.35 34.25 -2.52
CA ARG A 37 10.78 35.51 -2.01
C ARG A 37 11.66 36.04 -0.88
N GLY A 38 12.01 37.33 -0.93
CA GLY A 38 12.81 38.01 0.10
C GLY A 38 14.28 38.25 -0.26
N VAL A 39 14.79 37.64 -1.33
CA VAL A 39 16.12 37.95 -1.87
C VAL A 39 16.02 39.24 -2.68
N PRO A 40 16.68 40.35 -2.35
CA PRO A 40 16.62 41.58 -3.15
C PRO A 40 17.25 41.37 -4.54
N PRO A 41 16.95 42.20 -5.56
CA PRO A 41 17.71 42.21 -6.81
C PRO A 41 19.22 42.34 -6.55
N GLY A 42 20.05 41.47 -7.15
CA GLY A 42 21.49 41.35 -6.82
C GLY A 42 21.80 40.59 -5.52
N GLY A 43 20.77 40.10 -4.83
CA GLY A 43 20.93 39.29 -3.62
C GLY A 43 21.36 37.85 -3.95
N VAL A 44 22.13 37.25 -3.06
CA VAL A 44 22.62 35.88 -3.19
C VAL A 44 21.77 34.94 -2.34
N PHE A 45 21.48 33.75 -2.87
CA PHE A 45 20.83 32.67 -2.14
C PHE A 45 21.53 31.34 -2.41
N GLU A 46 21.40 30.38 -1.48
CA GLU A 46 22.09 29.09 -1.56
C GLU A 46 21.14 28.00 -2.04
N ILE A 47 21.65 27.16 -2.95
CA ILE A 47 20.96 25.97 -3.45
C ILE A 47 21.80 24.73 -3.19
N LYS A 48 21.13 23.61 -2.96
CA LYS A 48 21.78 22.30 -2.83
C LYS A 48 21.89 21.67 -4.22
N VAL A 49 23.10 21.48 -4.72
CA VAL A 49 23.32 20.87 -6.04
C VAL A 49 23.38 19.34 -5.88
N PRO A 50 22.55 18.57 -6.61
CA PRO A 50 22.64 17.12 -6.58
C PRO A 50 23.98 16.66 -7.19
N ASP A 51 24.66 15.76 -6.49
CA ASP A 51 25.99 15.29 -6.87
C ASP A 51 25.86 14.25 -7.99
N VAL A 52 26.05 14.70 -9.24
CA VAL A 52 25.96 13.82 -10.42
C VAL A 52 27.29 13.10 -10.59
N SER A 53 27.52 12.06 -9.78
CA SER A 53 28.67 11.18 -9.99
C SER A 53 28.51 10.40 -11.29
N ALA A 54 29.57 10.43 -12.10
CA ALA A 54 29.60 9.97 -13.48
C ALA A 54 29.18 8.50 -13.64
N GLY A 55 28.04 8.28 -14.31
CA GLY A 55 27.58 6.93 -14.66
C GLY A 55 26.40 6.84 -15.63
N SER A 56 25.86 7.95 -16.14
CA SER A 56 24.76 7.93 -17.12
C SER A 56 25.11 8.81 -18.32
N LEU A 57 25.78 8.22 -19.30
CA LEU A 57 25.95 8.80 -20.63
C LEU A 57 24.63 8.68 -21.39
N GLY A 58 23.73 9.63 -21.14
CA GLY A 58 22.50 9.81 -21.90
C GLY A 58 22.00 11.23 -21.71
N GLY A 59 22.20 12.09 -22.71
CA GLY A 59 21.86 13.50 -22.67
C GLY A 59 20.41 13.73 -22.25
N SER A 60 20.22 14.13 -21.00
CA SER A 60 18.94 14.56 -20.46
C SER A 60 19.22 15.79 -19.60
N ARG A 61 18.56 16.91 -19.93
CA ARG A 61 18.55 18.12 -19.11
C ARG A 61 18.02 17.75 -17.72
N ALA A 62 18.91 17.73 -16.72
CA ALA A 62 18.53 17.56 -15.33
C ALA A 62 17.98 18.90 -14.81
N VAL A 63 16.70 19.12 -15.01
CA VAL A 63 15.99 20.22 -14.35
C VAL A 63 15.77 19.80 -12.90
N ALA A 64 16.51 20.37 -11.95
CA ALA A 64 16.17 20.26 -10.52
C ALA A 64 14.98 21.17 -10.22
N VAL A 65 13.81 20.83 -10.78
CA VAL A 65 12.55 21.34 -10.25
C VAL A 65 12.42 20.69 -8.88
N PHE A 66 12.39 21.49 -7.81
CA PHE A 66 11.78 21.05 -6.55
C PHE A 66 10.38 20.63 -6.93
N GLY A 67 10.20 19.30 -7.05
CA GLY A 67 9.11 18.69 -7.78
C GLY A 67 7.83 19.43 -7.44
N GLU A 68 7.31 20.16 -8.43
CA GLU A 68 5.91 20.48 -8.39
C GLU A 68 5.25 19.13 -8.18
N LEU A 69 4.53 18.97 -7.07
CA LEU A 69 3.41 18.05 -7.03
C LEU A 69 2.45 18.60 -8.10
N GLU A 70 2.83 18.43 -9.38
CA GLU A 70 1.93 18.50 -10.50
C GLU A 70 0.80 17.59 -10.05
N GLU A 71 -0.37 18.20 -10.05
CA GLU A 71 -1.63 17.59 -9.77
C GLU A 71 -1.77 16.45 -10.78
N GLU A 72 -1.16 15.29 -10.51
CA GLU A 72 -1.32 14.08 -11.31
C GLU A 72 -2.73 13.59 -11.01
N VAL A 73 -3.68 14.32 -11.59
CA VAL A 73 -5.04 13.88 -11.71
C VAL A 73 -5.02 12.56 -12.44
N TYR A 74 -5.88 11.67 -11.98
CA TYR A 74 -5.95 10.32 -12.48
C TYR A 74 -6.15 10.34 -14.00
N GLU A 75 -5.09 10.04 -14.73
CA GLU A 75 -5.14 9.72 -16.15
C GLU A 75 -5.07 8.20 -16.29
N PRO A 76 -6.06 7.54 -16.92
CA PRO A 76 -6.02 6.10 -17.16
C PRO A 76 -4.70 5.74 -17.88
N LEU A 77 -3.97 4.79 -17.31
CA LEU A 77 -2.74 4.32 -17.93
C LEU A 77 -3.09 3.49 -19.16
N PRO A 78 -2.37 3.64 -20.29
CA PRO A 78 -2.69 2.90 -21.51
C PRO A 78 -2.57 1.40 -21.28
N ASP A 79 -3.41 0.58 -21.88
CA ASP A 79 -3.24 -0.88 -21.79
C ASP A 79 -2.01 -1.31 -22.61
N LEU A 80 -1.10 -2.06 -22.00
CA LEU A 80 0.07 -2.63 -22.68
C LEU A 80 0.01 -4.16 -22.65
N ARG A 81 0.53 -4.80 -23.70
CA ARG A 81 0.57 -6.25 -23.80
C ARG A 81 1.93 -6.73 -24.28
N PHE A 82 2.53 -7.62 -23.51
CA PHE A 82 3.82 -8.24 -23.79
C PHE A 82 3.65 -9.74 -24.01
N ASP A 83 4.33 -10.27 -25.02
CA ASP A 83 4.53 -11.71 -25.15
C ASP A 83 5.73 -12.09 -24.27
N VAL A 84 5.44 -12.85 -23.22
CA VAL A 84 6.42 -13.25 -22.21
C VAL A 84 6.68 -14.75 -22.22
N THR A 85 6.40 -15.39 -23.36
CA THR A 85 6.61 -16.83 -23.56
C THR A 85 8.11 -17.16 -23.49
N ASP A 86 8.52 -18.04 -22.57
CA ASP A 86 9.86 -18.64 -22.59
C ASP A 86 9.91 -19.66 -23.74
N LYS A 87 10.53 -19.24 -24.86
CA LYS A 87 10.58 -20.04 -26.07
C LYS A 87 11.52 -21.23 -25.92
N CYS A 88 12.51 -21.14 -25.04
CA CYS A 88 13.43 -22.24 -24.77
C CYS A 88 12.71 -23.34 -23.99
N GLU A 89 12.02 -22.97 -22.91
CA GLU A 89 11.21 -23.88 -22.12
C GLU A 89 10.07 -24.47 -22.96
N SER A 90 9.37 -23.64 -23.75
CA SER A 90 8.35 -24.10 -24.70
C SER A 90 8.88 -25.17 -25.65
N CYS A 91 10.04 -24.92 -26.27
CA CYS A 91 10.66 -25.82 -27.22
C CYS A 91 11.05 -27.15 -26.54
N PHE A 92 11.69 -27.07 -25.38
CA PHE A 92 12.09 -28.25 -24.59
C PHE A 92 10.88 -29.08 -24.16
N LEU A 93 9.87 -28.43 -23.59
CA LEU A 93 8.62 -29.08 -23.20
C LEU A 93 7.85 -29.61 -24.41
N PHE A 94 8.03 -29.05 -25.62
CA PHE A 94 7.33 -29.53 -26.82
C PHE A 94 7.86 -30.89 -27.25
N PHE A 95 9.16 -31.11 -27.11
CA PHE A 95 9.76 -32.41 -27.37
C PHE A 95 9.40 -33.46 -26.32
N LEU A 96 9.24 -33.06 -25.05
CA LEU A 96 8.88 -34.00 -23.97
C LEU A 96 7.38 -34.29 -23.91
N VAL A 97 6.57 -33.24 -23.97
CA VAL A 97 5.11 -33.27 -23.85
C VAL A 97 4.53 -32.20 -24.79
N PRO A 98 4.23 -32.54 -26.06
CA PRO A 98 3.80 -31.57 -27.07
C PRO A 98 2.63 -30.68 -26.64
N CYS A 99 1.72 -31.22 -25.81
CA CYS A 99 0.59 -30.43 -25.32
C CYS A 99 0.96 -29.33 -24.32
N ILE A 100 2.06 -29.51 -23.58
CA ILE A 100 2.59 -28.52 -22.64
C ILE A 100 3.54 -27.57 -23.38
N GLY A 101 4.37 -28.07 -24.29
CA GLY A 101 5.34 -27.24 -24.99
C GLY A 101 4.79 -26.24 -25.99
N CYS A 102 3.55 -26.42 -26.46
CA CYS A 102 2.81 -25.34 -27.12
C CYS A 102 2.31 -24.30 -26.10
N ASN A 103 3.18 -23.88 -25.17
CA ASN A 103 2.82 -22.85 -24.21
C ASN A 103 2.91 -21.45 -24.83
N ARG A 104 2.10 -20.55 -24.32
CA ARG A 104 2.08 -19.13 -24.63
C ARG A 104 1.81 -18.37 -23.35
N SER A 105 2.71 -17.46 -23.02
CA SER A 105 2.61 -16.61 -21.83
C SER A 105 2.43 -15.17 -22.28
N THR A 106 1.38 -14.49 -21.84
CA THR A 106 1.15 -13.08 -22.15
C THR A 106 0.94 -12.28 -20.89
N MET A 107 1.63 -11.14 -20.79
CA MET A 107 1.48 -10.19 -19.71
C MET A 107 0.72 -8.96 -20.21
N GLU A 108 -0.41 -8.65 -19.57
CA GLU A 108 -1.25 -7.50 -19.87
C GLU A 108 -1.16 -6.51 -18.70
N LEU A 109 -0.69 -5.29 -18.97
CA LEU A 109 -0.62 -4.20 -17.99
C LEU A 109 -1.83 -3.30 -18.17
N GLY A 110 -2.85 -3.50 -17.35
CA GLY A 110 -4.03 -2.64 -17.31
C GLY A 110 -3.82 -1.41 -16.43
N ASP A 111 -4.83 -0.56 -16.30
CA ASP A 111 -4.72 0.66 -15.50
C ASP A 111 -4.47 0.42 -13.99
N ASN A 112 -5.10 -0.62 -13.40
CA ASN A 112 -5.04 -0.88 -11.96
C ASN A 112 -4.34 -2.19 -11.56
N GLU A 113 -4.15 -3.09 -12.51
CA GLU A 113 -3.62 -4.43 -12.26
C GLU A 113 -2.80 -4.95 -13.43
N VAL A 114 -1.93 -5.90 -13.14
CA VAL A 114 -1.22 -6.71 -14.11
C VAL A 114 -1.85 -8.11 -14.16
N ILE A 115 -1.99 -8.62 -15.38
CA ILE A 115 -2.55 -9.91 -15.68
C ILE A 115 -1.49 -10.75 -16.39
N LEU A 116 -1.12 -11.89 -15.82
CA LEU A 116 -0.27 -12.89 -16.45
C LEU A 116 -1.13 -14.08 -16.88
N ILE A 117 -1.11 -14.42 -18.16
CA ILE A 117 -1.91 -15.50 -18.73
C ILE A 117 -0.95 -16.53 -19.30
N HIS A 118 -1.00 -17.75 -18.79
CA HIS A 118 -0.34 -18.91 -19.37
C HIS A 118 -1.37 -19.78 -20.07
N ARG A 119 -1.12 -20.13 -21.32
CA ARG A 119 -1.95 -21.04 -22.11
C ARG A 119 -1.08 -22.11 -22.70
N HIS A 120 -1.58 -23.33 -22.75
CA HIS A 120 -0.99 -24.48 -23.43
C HIS A 120 -2.13 -25.33 -24.00
N LEU A 121 -1.84 -26.36 -24.79
CA LEU A 121 -2.91 -27.16 -25.40
C LEU A 121 -3.73 -27.92 -24.35
N CYS A 122 -3.09 -28.27 -23.22
CA CYS A 122 -3.71 -29.02 -22.13
C CYS A 122 -4.43 -28.13 -21.08
N GLY A 123 -4.32 -26.80 -21.16
CA GLY A 123 -5.01 -25.91 -20.21
C GLY A 123 -4.50 -24.47 -20.19
N GLY A 124 -4.76 -23.78 -19.09
CA GLY A 124 -4.21 -22.45 -18.85
C GLY A 124 -4.36 -22.04 -17.40
N SER A 125 -3.49 -21.12 -17.01
CA SER A 125 -3.58 -20.40 -15.74
C SER A 125 -3.65 -18.90 -16.02
N LYS A 126 -4.34 -18.19 -15.15
CA LYS A 126 -4.40 -16.73 -15.17
C LYS A 126 -3.97 -16.28 -13.78
N GLN A 127 -3.15 -15.26 -13.70
CA GLN A 127 -2.80 -14.60 -12.45
C GLN A 127 -3.08 -13.11 -12.58
N GLN A 128 -3.70 -12.51 -11.57
CA GLN A 128 -4.10 -11.11 -11.56
C GLN A 128 -3.72 -10.46 -10.23
N ARG A 129 -2.88 -9.43 -10.29
CA ARG A 129 -2.44 -8.69 -9.11
C ARG A 129 -2.55 -7.18 -9.34
N PRO A 130 -3.18 -6.42 -8.43
CA PRO A 130 -3.11 -4.96 -8.44
C PRO A 130 -1.67 -4.49 -8.20
N TYR A 131 -1.30 -3.32 -8.71
CA TYR A 131 0.09 -2.81 -8.59
C TYR A 131 0.57 -2.66 -7.14
N ALA A 132 -0.35 -2.43 -6.19
CA ALA A 132 -0.07 -2.38 -4.76
C ALA A 132 0.27 -3.75 -4.13
N GLN A 133 0.08 -4.87 -4.83
CA GLN A 133 0.37 -6.23 -4.35
C GLN A 133 1.48 -6.91 -5.18
N LEU A 134 2.27 -6.13 -5.94
CA LEU A 134 3.33 -6.71 -6.75
C LEU A 134 4.61 -7.01 -5.98
N GLY A 135 4.76 -6.42 -4.78
CA GLY A 135 5.97 -6.57 -3.98
C GLY A 135 7.20 -6.10 -4.75
N GLU A 136 8.24 -6.91 -4.76
CA GLU A 136 9.45 -6.60 -5.52
C GLU A 136 9.16 -6.53 -7.03
N VAL A 137 9.75 -5.58 -7.75
CA VAL A 137 9.76 -5.59 -9.22
C VAL A 137 11.19 -5.32 -9.66
N ALA A 138 11.93 -6.38 -9.94
CA ALA A 138 13.35 -6.32 -10.25
C ALA A 138 13.71 -7.14 -11.50
N MET A 139 14.81 -6.75 -12.13
CA MET A 139 15.48 -7.56 -13.14
C MET A 139 16.63 -8.29 -12.45
N THR A 140 16.65 -9.61 -12.54
CA THR A 140 17.80 -10.43 -12.14
C THR A 140 18.49 -10.99 -13.38
N ARG A 141 19.77 -11.31 -13.26
CA ARG A 141 20.52 -12.02 -14.30
C ARG A 141 21.02 -13.33 -13.73
N ASP A 142 20.75 -14.42 -14.44
CA ASP A 142 21.30 -15.73 -14.09
C ASP A 142 22.76 -15.86 -14.54
N CYS A 143 23.47 -16.86 -14.01
CA CYS A 143 24.84 -17.21 -14.40
C CYS A 143 25.02 -17.45 -15.91
N CYS A 144 23.95 -17.81 -16.63
CA CYS A 144 23.96 -17.99 -18.08
C CYS A 144 23.79 -16.69 -18.87
N GLY A 145 23.64 -15.54 -18.21
CA GLY A 145 23.38 -14.24 -18.84
C GLY A 145 21.92 -14.00 -19.25
N ALA A 146 21.01 -14.92 -18.92
CA ALA A 146 19.58 -14.72 -19.11
C ALA A 146 19.05 -13.72 -18.09
N SER A 147 18.29 -12.71 -18.56
CA SER A 147 17.61 -11.76 -17.68
C SER A 147 16.22 -12.28 -17.33
N LYS A 148 15.83 -12.18 -16.06
CA LYS A 148 14.53 -12.58 -15.53
C LYS A 148 13.85 -11.40 -14.86
N LEU A 149 12.52 -11.32 -15.00
CA LEU A 149 11.68 -10.46 -14.16
C LEU A 149 11.33 -11.21 -12.86
N VAL A 150 11.57 -10.56 -11.72
CA VAL A 150 11.21 -11.06 -10.39
C VAL A 150 10.14 -10.16 -9.80
N SER A 151 9.03 -10.78 -9.37
CA SER A 151 7.96 -10.10 -8.62
C SER A 151 7.07 -11.07 -7.87
N ASP A 152 6.15 -10.59 -7.03
CA ASP A 152 5.16 -11.46 -6.36
C ASP A 152 4.18 -12.12 -7.35
N LEU A 153 4.16 -11.66 -8.61
CA LEU A 153 3.45 -12.34 -9.71
C LEU A 153 4.23 -13.55 -10.23
N THR A 154 5.56 -13.52 -10.13
CA THR A 154 6.46 -14.60 -10.59
C THR A 154 7.59 -14.71 -9.58
N PRO A 155 7.31 -15.26 -8.38
CA PRO A 155 8.28 -15.27 -7.29
C PRO A 155 9.50 -16.12 -7.67
N VAL A 156 10.62 -15.77 -7.08
CA VAL A 156 11.86 -16.56 -7.14
C VAL A 156 12.04 -17.22 -5.78
N ASN A 157 12.30 -18.52 -5.77
CA ASN A 157 12.58 -19.25 -4.54
C ASN A 157 13.98 -18.89 -3.99
N GLU A 158 14.32 -19.38 -2.79
CA GLU A 158 15.63 -19.12 -2.17
C GLU A 158 16.82 -19.61 -3.03
N GLN A 159 16.57 -20.56 -3.93
CA GLN A 159 17.58 -21.14 -4.83
C GLN A 159 17.78 -20.31 -6.11
N GLY A 160 17.06 -19.20 -6.28
CA GLY A 160 17.13 -18.38 -7.49
C GLY A 160 16.30 -18.94 -8.66
N GLU A 161 15.51 -19.99 -8.42
CA GLU A 161 14.63 -20.59 -9.41
C GLU A 161 13.27 -19.87 -9.41
N GLY A 162 12.70 -19.69 -10.60
CA GLY A 162 11.49 -18.91 -10.81
C GLY A 162 11.77 -17.61 -11.57
N GLY A 163 10.85 -16.66 -11.46
CA GLY A 163 10.85 -15.46 -12.29
C GLY A 163 10.40 -15.73 -13.73
N LEU A 164 10.29 -14.66 -14.52
CA LEU A 164 9.82 -14.72 -15.90
C LEU A 164 10.96 -14.39 -16.87
N SER A 165 11.33 -15.36 -17.71
CA SER A 165 12.39 -15.28 -18.73
C SER A 165 11.79 -15.25 -20.15
N PRO A 166 11.33 -14.11 -20.65
CA PRO A 166 10.69 -14.06 -21.97
C PRO A 166 11.67 -14.34 -23.12
N GLY A 167 11.21 -15.07 -24.13
CA GLY A 167 11.87 -15.31 -25.42
C GLY A 167 12.92 -16.44 -25.43
N TRP A 168 13.97 -16.31 -26.26
CA TRP A 168 15.03 -17.32 -26.44
C TRP A 168 16.28 -16.96 -25.64
N CYS A 169 16.51 -17.62 -24.50
CA CYS A 169 17.74 -17.46 -23.70
C CYS A 169 18.17 -15.98 -23.52
N CYS A 170 19.47 -15.69 -23.58
CA CYS A 170 20.11 -14.40 -23.28
C CYS A 170 19.74 -13.22 -24.23
N SER A 171 18.78 -13.39 -25.15
CA SER A 171 18.49 -12.40 -26.20
C SER A 171 17.47 -11.31 -25.83
N ASN A 172 16.77 -11.43 -24.69
CA ASN A 172 15.60 -10.58 -24.39
C ASN A 172 15.75 -9.66 -23.17
N GLU A 173 16.99 -9.33 -22.80
CA GLU A 173 17.25 -8.37 -21.72
C GLU A 173 16.49 -7.05 -21.91
N MET A 174 16.42 -6.54 -23.15
CA MET A 174 15.71 -5.30 -23.46
C MET A 174 14.21 -5.38 -23.17
N LEU A 175 13.58 -6.52 -23.48
CA LEU A 175 12.16 -6.74 -23.21
C LEU A 175 11.90 -6.83 -21.69
N VAL A 176 12.73 -7.58 -20.96
CA VAL A 176 12.62 -7.66 -19.49
C VAL A 176 12.79 -6.29 -18.85
N ARG A 177 13.80 -5.53 -19.29
CA ARG A 177 14.06 -4.17 -18.80
C ARG A 177 12.89 -3.22 -19.10
N GLU A 178 12.28 -3.33 -20.28
CA GLU A 178 11.09 -2.56 -20.66
C GLU A 178 9.88 -2.91 -19.77
N ILE A 179 9.62 -4.19 -19.54
CA ILE A 179 8.55 -4.67 -18.66
C ILE A 179 8.78 -4.18 -17.23
N VAL A 180 9.99 -4.36 -16.67
CA VAL A 180 10.36 -3.89 -15.32
C VAL A 180 10.15 -2.38 -15.21
N LYS A 181 10.60 -1.59 -16.21
CA LYS A 181 10.41 -0.14 -16.23
C LYS A 181 8.94 0.24 -16.20
N HIS A 182 8.10 -0.40 -17.02
CA HIS A 182 6.66 -0.13 -17.03
C HIS A 182 6.00 -0.55 -15.72
N LEU A 183 6.31 -1.72 -15.18
CA LEU A 183 5.78 -2.17 -13.89
C LEU A 183 6.17 -1.23 -12.74
N GLN A 184 7.41 -0.78 -12.69
CA GLN A 184 7.89 0.19 -11.69
C GLN A 184 7.18 1.55 -11.82
N ASP A 185 7.04 2.10 -13.04
CA ASP A 185 6.31 3.35 -13.27
C ASP A 185 4.86 3.25 -12.81
N ARG A 186 4.18 2.14 -13.15
CA ARG A 186 2.81 1.90 -12.71
C ARG A 186 2.70 1.67 -11.21
N LYS A 187 3.68 1.00 -10.59
CA LYS A 187 3.75 0.84 -9.14
C LYS A 187 3.89 2.18 -8.43
N VAL A 188 4.74 3.09 -8.92
CA VAL A 188 4.87 4.44 -8.35
C VAL A 188 3.55 5.23 -8.48
N LYS A 189 2.84 5.10 -9.61
CA LYS A 189 1.59 5.84 -9.88
C LYS A 189 0.34 5.25 -9.21
N ARG A 190 0.27 3.92 -9.07
CA ARG A 190 -0.94 3.17 -8.64
C ARG A 190 -0.74 2.29 -7.40
N GLY A 191 0.50 1.96 -7.06
CA GLY A 191 0.88 1.23 -5.85
C GLY A 191 0.73 2.05 -4.57
N HIS A 192 1.35 1.62 -3.47
CA HIS A 192 1.15 2.29 -2.19
C HIS A 192 1.77 3.68 -2.15
N ILE A 193 2.90 3.93 -2.82
CA ILE A 193 3.50 5.27 -2.95
C ILE A 193 2.51 6.27 -3.57
N GLY A 194 1.92 5.93 -4.73
CA GLY A 194 0.96 6.79 -5.41
C GLY A 194 -0.27 7.07 -4.56
N GLN A 195 -0.77 6.04 -3.86
CA GLN A 195 -1.90 6.18 -2.94
C GLN A 195 -1.58 7.06 -1.73
N LEU A 196 -0.37 6.98 -1.19
CA LEU A 196 0.07 7.80 -0.07
C LEU A 196 0.23 9.27 -0.49
N LYS A 197 0.88 9.55 -1.63
CA LYS A 197 0.98 10.91 -2.18
C LYS A 197 -0.41 11.51 -2.42
N LYS A 198 -1.35 10.70 -2.93
CA LYS A 198 -2.74 11.09 -3.10
C LYS A 198 -3.41 11.43 -1.76
N LEU A 199 -3.19 10.64 -0.71
CA LEU A 199 -3.67 10.94 0.65
C LEU A 199 -3.08 12.23 1.21
N ASP A 200 -1.78 12.47 1.00
CA ASP A 200 -1.08 13.69 1.42
C ASP A 200 -1.72 14.92 0.76
N TYR A 201 -2.00 14.84 -0.54
CA TYR A 201 -2.66 15.91 -1.29
C TYR A 201 -4.14 16.11 -0.92
N MET A 202 -4.92 15.02 -0.71
CA MET A 202 -6.30 15.16 -0.23
C MET A 202 -6.34 15.86 1.13
N TYR A 203 -5.42 15.48 2.03
CA TYR A 203 -5.33 16.10 3.33
C TYR A 203 -4.96 17.59 3.21
N SER A 204 -4.04 17.96 2.32
CA SER A 204 -3.72 19.37 2.07
C SER A 204 -4.90 20.18 1.57
N VAL A 205 -5.69 19.61 0.65
CA VAL A 205 -6.90 20.26 0.12
C VAL A 205 -7.92 20.48 1.24
N ILE A 206 -8.08 19.52 2.14
CA ILE A 206 -8.97 19.66 3.31
C ILE A 206 -8.48 20.79 4.24
N LEU A 207 -7.18 20.85 4.52
CA LEU A 207 -6.61 21.91 5.37
C LEU A 207 -6.76 23.29 4.75
N ASP A 208 -6.59 23.41 3.43
CA ASP A 208 -6.80 24.66 2.68
C ASP A 208 -8.26 25.11 2.70
N MET A 209 -9.21 24.17 2.49
CA MET A 209 -10.63 24.50 2.66
C MET A 209 -10.92 24.95 4.09
N ARG A 210 -10.29 24.33 5.08
CA ARG A 210 -10.50 24.62 6.50
C ARG A 210 -9.94 25.97 6.92
N SER A 211 -8.82 26.41 6.35
CA SER A 211 -8.29 27.75 6.61
C SER A 211 -9.12 28.84 5.94
N ASN A 212 -9.72 28.55 4.78
CA ASN A 212 -10.46 29.53 3.99
C ASN A 212 -11.96 29.65 4.38
N MET A 213 -12.59 28.58 4.85
CA MET A 213 -14.02 28.59 5.23
C MET A 213 -14.37 29.65 6.31
N PRO A 214 -13.57 29.86 7.39
CA PRO A 214 -13.82 30.93 8.35
C PRO A 214 -13.87 32.34 7.73
N LEU A 215 -13.17 32.59 6.62
CA LEU A 215 -13.20 33.88 5.93
C LEU A 215 -14.60 34.17 5.36
N VAL A 216 -15.24 33.15 4.77
CA VAL A 216 -16.62 33.22 4.28
C VAL A 216 -17.59 33.44 5.43
N LEU A 217 -17.44 32.68 6.53
CA LEU A 217 -18.28 32.81 7.71
C LEU A 217 -18.21 34.22 8.32
N ASN A 218 -16.99 34.74 8.48
CA ASN A 218 -16.76 36.09 9.02
C ASN A 218 -17.34 37.18 8.12
N ASN A 219 -17.19 37.06 6.79
CA ASN A 219 -17.78 38.00 5.83
C ASN A 219 -19.32 38.03 5.91
N LEU A 220 -19.95 36.91 6.31
CA LEU A 220 -21.40 36.81 6.53
C LEU A 220 -21.84 37.13 7.97
N GLY A 221 -20.91 37.56 8.82
CA GLY A 221 -21.15 37.89 10.23
C GLY A 221 -21.47 36.68 11.10
N ILE A 222 -21.05 35.48 10.71
CA ILE A 222 -21.24 34.24 11.48
C ILE A 222 -20.03 34.06 12.39
N LYS A 223 -20.24 34.19 13.71
CA LYS A 223 -19.23 33.86 14.71
C LYS A 223 -19.18 32.34 14.90
N PHE A 224 -18.17 31.69 14.35
CA PHE A 224 -17.95 30.26 14.53
C PHE A 224 -16.72 30.04 15.42
N LYS A 225 -16.90 29.31 16.53
CA LYS A 225 -15.80 28.91 17.40
C LYS A 225 -15.25 27.58 16.87
N ASP A 226 -14.05 27.60 16.33
CA ASP A 226 -13.37 26.36 15.96
C ASP A 226 -12.87 25.65 17.23
N GLU A 227 -13.49 24.53 17.57
CA GLU A 227 -13.14 23.74 18.75
C GLU A 227 -12.00 22.74 18.48
N THR A 228 -11.69 22.48 17.21
CA THR A 228 -10.70 21.47 16.86
C THR A 228 -9.40 22.20 16.54
N ALA A 229 -8.36 22.06 17.34
CA ALA A 229 -7.07 22.64 16.96
C ALA A 229 -6.59 22.01 15.64
N LEU A 230 -6.02 22.85 14.76
CA LEU A 230 -5.24 22.39 13.61
C LEU A 230 -3.91 21.84 14.16
N ASP A 231 -3.93 20.62 14.69
CA ASP A 231 -2.70 19.89 14.99
C ASP A 231 -2.20 19.24 13.69
N TYR A 232 -1.65 20.09 12.83
CA TYR A 232 -0.96 19.67 11.61
C TYR A 232 0.54 19.62 11.91
N ASP A 233 1.04 18.41 12.15
CA ASP A 233 2.47 18.13 12.05
C ASP A 233 2.74 17.74 10.60
N PRO A 234 3.25 18.64 9.72
CA PRO A 234 3.72 18.23 8.41
C PRO A 234 4.78 17.17 8.65
N ALA A 235 4.48 15.93 8.30
CA ALA A 235 5.41 14.83 8.49
C ALA A 235 6.74 15.27 7.83
N PRO A 236 7.82 15.49 8.60
CA PRO A 236 9.07 15.96 8.05
C PRO A 236 9.49 15.01 6.96
N ALA A 237 9.84 15.56 5.79
CA ALA A 237 10.43 14.78 4.72
C ALA A 237 11.64 14.05 5.30
N PHE A 238 11.57 12.72 5.32
CA PHE A 238 12.67 11.95 5.85
C PHE A 238 13.87 12.08 4.92
N SER A 239 14.99 12.56 5.45
CA SER A 239 16.24 12.59 4.69
C SER A 239 16.71 11.17 4.35
N PRO A 240 17.24 10.92 3.14
CA PRO A 240 17.80 9.63 2.80
C PRO A 240 18.91 9.22 3.78
N LYS A 241 18.85 7.98 4.28
CA LYS A 241 19.88 7.39 5.15
C LYS A 241 20.47 6.16 4.46
N SER A 242 21.79 6.09 4.29
CA SER A 242 22.48 4.95 3.67
C SER A 242 23.33 4.19 4.69
N PHE A 243 23.22 2.87 4.69
CA PHE A 243 23.95 1.95 5.55
C PHE A 243 24.83 1.04 4.69
N ASN A 244 26.13 1.05 4.92
CA ASN A 244 27.05 0.10 4.30
C ASN A 244 27.19 -1.12 5.21
N LEU A 245 26.75 -2.27 4.72
CA LEU A 245 26.70 -3.55 5.42
C LEU A 245 27.63 -4.59 4.75
N THR A 246 28.53 -4.12 3.88
CA THR A 246 29.54 -4.94 3.19
C THR A 246 30.29 -5.83 4.17
N ASN A 247 30.42 -7.12 3.83
CA ASN A 247 31.13 -8.06 4.67
C ASN A 247 32.64 -7.95 4.44
N ASN A 248 33.38 -7.53 5.45
CA ASN A 248 34.84 -7.41 5.36
C ASN A 248 35.58 -8.74 5.07
N PHE A 249 34.93 -9.90 5.22
CA PHE A 249 35.53 -11.21 4.96
C PHE A 249 35.65 -11.53 3.46
N CYS A 250 34.68 -11.11 2.64
CA CYS A 250 34.75 -11.19 1.18
C CYS A 250 34.58 -9.77 0.66
N PRO A 251 35.67 -9.05 0.33
CA PRO A 251 35.57 -7.69 -0.22
C PRO A 251 34.76 -7.64 -1.54
N CYS A 252 34.57 -8.82 -2.12
CA CYS A 252 33.69 -9.16 -3.22
C CYS A 252 32.19 -8.95 -2.97
N ASN A 253 31.70 -9.15 -1.73
CA ASN A 253 30.27 -9.09 -1.43
C ASN A 253 29.90 -7.76 -0.75
N GLN A 254 29.40 -6.82 -1.54
CA GLN A 254 29.02 -5.49 -1.07
C GLN A 254 27.52 -5.41 -0.86
N ILE A 255 27.10 -5.01 0.33
CA ILE A 255 25.68 -4.78 0.64
C ILE A 255 25.52 -3.35 1.12
N ALA A 256 24.64 -2.60 0.47
CA ALA A 256 24.27 -1.26 0.88
C ALA A 256 22.74 -1.14 0.95
N VAL A 257 22.24 -0.70 2.10
CA VAL A 257 20.82 -0.42 2.30
C VAL A 257 20.60 1.08 2.35
N THR A 258 19.71 1.61 1.51
CA THR A 258 19.35 3.03 1.49
C THR A 258 17.89 3.19 1.86
N LEU A 259 17.61 3.93 2.92
CA LEU A 259 16.26 4.31 3.34
C LEU A 259 15.93 5.67 2.70
N GLU A 260 15.18 5.66 1.60
CA GLU A 260 14.68 6.86 0.94
C GLU A 260 13.39 7.35 1.59
N ALA A 261 12.76 8.41 1.08
CA ALA A 261 11.56 8.99 1.70
C ALA A 261 10.39 8.01 1.80
N GLU A 262 10.14 7.23 0.73
CA GLU A 262 8.95 6.37 0.59
C GLU A 262 9.26 4.88 0.39
N GLU A 263 10.51 4.55 0.05
CA GLU A 263 10.96 3.17 -0.17
C GLU A 263 12.33 2.92 0.46
N ALA A 264 12.63 1.65 0.69
CA ALA A 264 13.95 1.19 1.06
C ALA A 264 14.54 0.37 -0.09
N LEU A 265 15.83 0.59 -0.35
CA LEU A 265 16.59 -0.06 -1.39
C LEU A 265 17.70 -0.90 -0.77
N ILE A 266 17.90 -2.10 -1.28
CA ILE A 266 19.07 -2.93 -1.01
C ILE A 266 19.82 -3.13 -2.32
N ASN A 267 21.08 -2.73 -2.33
CA ASN A 267 22.03 -3.02 -3.40
C ASN A 267 22.98 -4.09 -2.89
N GLN A 268 22.90 -5.27 -3.48
CA GLN A 268 23.77 -6.40 -3.15
C GLN A 268 24.60 -6.74 -4.38
N THR A 269 25.92 -6.58 -4.26
CA THR A 269 26.88 -7.01 -5.29
C THR A 269 27.57 -8.25 -4.79
N ASP A 270 27.41 -9.37 -5.48
CA ASP A 270 28.04 -10.63 -5.11
C ASP A 270 29.46 -10.77 -5.69
N CYS A 271 30.13 -11.88 -5.36
CA CYS A 271 31.48 -12.17 -5.83
C CYS A 271 31.58 -12.37 -7.34
N SER A 272 30.46 -12.60 -8.03
CA SER A 272 30.40 -12.72 -9.49
C SER A 272 30.26 -11.36 -10.19
N CYS A 273 30.41 -10.26 -9.43
CA CYS A 273 30.17 -8.90 -9.89
C CYS A 273 28.73 -8.67 -10.38
N SER A 274 27.79 -9.53 -9.96
CA SER A 274 26.38 -9.34 -10.22
C SER A 274 25.83 -8.41 -9.15
N THR A 275 25.25 -7.28 -9.56
CA THR A 275 24.56 -6.36 -8.66
C THR A 275 23.06 -6.59 -8.78
N THR A 276 22.44 -6.98 -7.68
CA THR A 276 20.99 -7.03 -7.53
C THR A 276 20.54 -5.81 -6.74
N THR A 277 19.55 -5.09 -7.27
CA THR A 277 18.90 -3.98 -6.59
C THR A 277 17.47 -4.38 -6.30
N ARG A 278 17.12 -4.51 -5.02
CA ARG A 278 15.72 -4.69 -4.60
C ARG A 278 15.19 -3.41 -4.00
N ARG A 279 13.91 -3.14 -4.26
CA ARG A 279 13.19 -1.97 -3.74
C ARG A 279 11.89 -2.41 -3.11
N ARG A 280 11.59 -1.85 -1.95
CA ARG A 280 10.34 -2.14 -1.23
C ARG A 280 9.76 -0.90 -0.59
N GLU A 281 8.46 -0.72 -0.76
CA GLU A 281 7.72 0.43 -0.21
C GLU A 281 7.43 0.20 1.28
N TYR A 282 7.50 1.25 2.11
CA TYR A 282 7.25 1.11 3.57
C TYR A 282 5.86 0.56 3.93
N ALA A 283 4.90 0.65 3.02
CA ALA A 283 3.56 0.08 3.20
C ALA A 283 3.47 -1.42 2.90
N GLU A 284 4.48 -1.99 2.23
CA GLU A 284 4.59 -3.42 1.91
C GLU A 284 5.52 -4.17 2.88
N PHE A 285 6.20 -3.46 3.78
CA PHE A 285 7.03 -4.08 4.82
C PHE A 285 6.14 -4.65 5.93
N GLY A 286 6.11 -5.96 6.05
CA GLY A 286 5.64 -6.66 7.24
C GLY A 286 6.61 -6.49 8.40
N ALA A 287 7.13 -7.60 8.89
CA ALA A 287 8.02 -7.64 10.04
C ALA A 287 9.41 -7.08 9.72
N VAL A 288 9.94 -6.22 10.59
CA VAL A 288 11.37 -5.88 10.60
C VAL A 288 11.95 -6.30 11.94
N ASN A 289 12.79 -7.33 11.93
CA ASN A 289 13.33 -7.93 13.13
C ASN A 289 14.85 -7.90 13.12
N ARG A 290 15.41 -7.81 14.32
CA ARG A 290 16.81 -8.17 14.53
C ARG A 290 16.88 -9.69 14.64
N PHE A 291 17.81 -10.31 13.93
CA PHE A 291 18.11 -11.72 14.12
C PHE A 291 19.59 -11.92 14.40
N LYS A 292 19.92 -13.08 14.97
CA LYS A 292 21.30 -13.45 15.27
C LYS A 292 21.82 -14.37 14.18
N ALA A 293 22.72 -13.86 13.34
CA ALA A 293 23.34 -14.66 12.28
C ALA A 293 24.44 -15.58 12.82
N CYS A 294 25.12 -15.18 13.90
CA CYS A 294 26.17 -15.96 14.55
C CYS A 294 26.31 -15.56 16.03
N ILE A 295 27.12 -16.29 16.84
CA ILE A 295 27.31 -15.97 18.28
C ILE A 295 27.63 -14.49 18.51
N CYS A 296 28.47 -13.89 17.66
CA CYS A 296 28.84 -12.49 17.72
C CYS A 296 28.12 -11.58 16.71
N CYS A 297 27.31 -12.13 15.79
CA CYS A 297 26.74 -11.39 14.65
C CYS A 297 25.24 -11.17 14.77
N ARG A 298 24.83 -9.92 14.55
CA ARG A 298 23.43 -9.52 14.46
C ARG A 298 23.15 -9.03 13.04
N GLY A 299 21.98 -9.39 12.52
CA GLY A 299 21.46 -8.92 11.25
C GLY A 299 20.06 -8.34 11.39
N VAL A 300 19.54 -7.85 10.27
CA VAL A 300 18.15 -7.41 10.10
C VAL A 300 17.48 -8.37 9.13
N THR A 301 16.40 -8.99 9.55
CA THR A 301 15.53 -9.77 8.67
C THR A 301 14.31 -8.92 8.40
N SER A 302 13.95 -8.82 7.13
CA SER A 302 12.83 -8.03 6.66
C SER A 302 12.41 -8.52 5.28
N ASP A 303 11.38 -7.90 4.77
CA ASP A 303 10.93 -8.02 3.39
C ASP A 303 11.96 -7.61 2.30
N LEU A 304 13.08 -6.99 2.66
CA LEU A 304 14.22 -6.81 1.74
C LEU A 304 15.15 -8.04 1.67
N GLY A 305 14.91 -9.03 2.51
CA GLY A 305 15.81 -10.15 2.78
C GLY A 305 16.63 -9.95 4.06
N ASP A 306 17.45 -10.95 4.35
CA ASP A 306 18.33 -10.98 5.51
C ASP A 306 19.62 -10.20 5.23
N VAL A 307 19.90 -9.21 6.07
CA VAL A 307 21.08 -8.38 5.93
C VAL A 307 21.92 -8.39 7.20
N THR A 308 23.18 -8.77 7.07
CA THR A 308 24.14 -8.80 8.19
C THR A 308 25.32 -7.88 7.87
N PRO A 309 25.66 -6.87 8.70
CA PRO A 309 27.00 -6.29 8.64
C PRO A 309 27.99 -7.43 8.92
N GLY A 310 29.08 -7.52 8.17
CA GLY A 310 30.05 -8.61 8.30
C GLY A 310 30.66 -8.79 9.71
N TRP A 311 31.70 -9.63 9.77
CA TRP A 311 32.42 -9.91 11.01
C TRP A 311 32.87 -8.62 11.73
N GLY A 312 32.61 -8.53 13.04
CA GLY A 312 32.81 -7.33 13.87
C GLY A 312 31.51 -6.61 14.24
N CYS A 313 30.41 -6.92 13.55
CA CYS A 313 29.04 -6.82 14.05
C CYS A 313 28.74 -5.47 14.71
N ASN A 314 28.73 -4.42 13.90
CA ASN A 314 28.38 -3.08 14.37
C ASN A 314 26.90 -3.04 14.74
N SER A 315 26.61 -3.46 15.98
CA SER A 315 25.26 -3.52 16.54
C SER A 315 24.58 -2.16 16.53
N ALA A 316 25.36 -1.07 16.63
CA ALA A 316 24.84 0.28 16.50
C ALA A 316 24.28 0.54 15.09
N VAL A 317 24.97 0.11 14.03
CA VAL A 317 24.48 0.24 12.64
C VAL A 317 23.20 -0.59 12.42
N VAL A 318 23.15 -1.82 12.94
CA VAL A 318 21.94 -2.66 12.87
C VAL A 318 20.78 -2.03 13.62
N ASN A 319 21.03 -1.51 14.82
CA ASN A 319 20.01 -0.85 15.62
C ASN A 319 19.50 0.43 14.96
N ASP A 320 20.37 1.27 14.40
CA ASP A 320 19.97 2.49 13.68
C ASP A 320 19.22 2.15 12.38
N LEU A 321 19.59 1.08 11.67
CA LEU A 321 18.84 0.59 10.51
C LEU A 321 17.43 0.13 10.90
N VAL A 322 17.30 -0.71 11.92
CA VAL A 322 15.99 -1.22 12.39
C VAL A 322 15.12 -0.07 12.90
N GLN A 323 15.68 0.82 13.70
CA GLN A 323 14.97 2.00 14.18
C GLN A 323 14.51 2.88 13.01
N GLY A 324 15.40 3.14 12.05
CA GLY A 324 15.08 3.91 10.85
C GLY A 324 13.95 3.28 10.03
N LEU A 325 13.97 1.95 9.87
CA LEU A 325 12.89 1.20 9.21
C LEU A 325 11.58 1.31 10.01
N HIS A 326 11.58 1.05 11.32
CA HIS A 326 10.38 1.12 12.17
C HIS A 326 9.74 2.52 12.17
N GLU A 327 10.54 3.59 12.28
CA GLU A 327 10.04 4.97 12.23
C GLU A 327 9.35 5.28 10.90
N ARG A 328 9.92 4.80 9.79
CA ARG A 328 9.39 5.03 8.45
C ARG A 328 8.17 4.16 8.16
N ILE A 329 8.16 2.89 8.57
CA ILE A 329 6.96 2.04 8.49
C ILE A 329 5.82 2.64 9.30
N LYS A 330 6.10 3.15 10.51
CA LYS A 330 5.09 3.81 11.34
C LYS A 330 4.50 5.08 10.72
N ARG A 331 5.31 5.88 10.02
CA ARG A 331 4.88 7.17 9.44
C ARG A 331 4.40 7.09 7.98
N ARG A 332 5.02 6.25 7.16
CA ARG A 332 4.78 6.13 5.71
C ARG A 332 4.14 4.79 5.32
N GLY A 333 4.25 3.77 6.17
CA GLY A 333 3.55 2.51 5.98
C GLY A 333 2.06 2.59 6.30
N THR A 334 1.42 1.43 6.42
CA THR A 334 -0.05 1.34 6.55
C THR A 334 -0.59 2.02 7.81
N ILE A 335 0.15 2.00 8.92
CA ILE A 335 -0.20 2.74 10.15
C ILE A 335 -0.31 4.25 9.88
N GLY A 336 0.68 4.80 9.17
CA GLY A 336 0.69 6.22 8.82
C GLY A 336 -0.47 6.62 7.93
N GLN A 337 -0.81 5.76 6.95
CA GLN A 337 -1.97 5.97 6.08
C GLN A 337 -3.29 5.97 6.85
N ILE A 338 -3.48 5.01 7.78
CA ILE A 338 -4.68 4.94 8.63
C ILE A 338 -4.77 6.21 9.47
N ARG A 339 -3.74 6.55 10.24
CA ARG A 339 -3.72 7.77 11.08
C ARG A 339 -4.03 9.03 10.27
N LYS A 340 -3.49 9.14 9.05
CA LYS A 340 -3.81 10.27 8.15
C LYS A 340 -5.27 10.29 7.73
N GLN A 341 -5.89 9.16 7.41
CA GLN A 341 -7.33 9.09 7.13
C GLN A 341 -8.18 9.49 8.35
N GLU A 342 -7.76 9.09 9.55
CA GLU A 342 -8.42 9.49 10.80
C GLU A 342 -8.34 11.01 11.01
N MET A 343 -7.17 11.61 10.78
CA MET A 343 -7.00 13.06 10.82
C MET A 343 -7.89 13.75 9.78
N MET A 344 -7.90 13.25 8.53
CA MET A 344 -8.77 13.77 7.48
C MET A 344 -10.24 13.75 7.89
N LEU A 345 -10.71 12.66 8.52
CA LEU A 345 -12.09 12.54 8.99
C LEU A 345 -12.42 13.62 10.03
N VAL A 346 -11.54 13.83 11.01
CA VAL A 346 -11.71 14.87 12.03
C VAL A 346 -11.75 16.26 11.41
N GLN A 347 -10.87 16.54 10.45
CA GLN A 347 -10.88 17.82 9.74
C GLN A 347 -12.16 18.00 8.89
N MET A 348 -12.63 16.93 8.27
CA MET A 348 -13.86 16.93 7.46
C MET A 348 -15.11 17.16 8.33
N GLU A 349 -15.18 16.54 9.52
CA GLU A 349 -16.23 16.80 10.52
C GLU A 349 -16.30 18.29 10.87
N ALA A 350 -15.14 18.92 11.10
CA ALA A 350 -15.07 20.35 11.42
C ALA A 350 -15.54 21.22 10.25
N LEU A 351 -15.12 20.90 9.01
CA LEU A 351 -15.57 21.58 7.79
C LEU A 351 -17.08 21.46 7.59
N LEU A 352 -17.66 20.29 7.82
CA LEU A 352 -19.10 20.08 7.71
C LEU A 352 -19.87 20.94 8.71
N LYS A 353 -19.43 21.01 9.97
CA LYS A 353 -20.04 21.90 10.98
C LYS A 353 -19.99 23.38 10.59
N GLN A 354 -18.87 23.83 10.02
CA GLN A 354 -18.73 25.19 9.50
C GLN A 354 -19.71 25.44 8.34
N THR A 355 -19.84 24.47 7.44
CA THR A 355 -20.75 24.53 6.32
C THR A 355 -22.22 24.49 6.76
N ASP A 356 -22.55 23.75 7.82
CA ASP A 356 -23.89 23.75 8.42
C ASP A 356 -24.28 25.12 8.99
N ALA A 357 -23.34 25.80 9.66
CA ALA A 357 -23.57 27.16 10.12
C ALA A 357 -23.87 28.12 8.95
N LEU A 358 -23.18 27.92 7.81
CA LEU A 358 -23.39 28.70 6.58
C LEU A 358 -24.76 28.43 5.95
N VAL A 359 -25.12 27.15 5.78
CA VAL A 359 -26.43 26.72 5.25
C VAL A 359 -27.57 27.24 6.13
N GLY A 360 -27.42 27.12 7.46
CA GLY A 360 -28.38 27.60 8.44
C GLY A 360 -28.55 29.13 8.40
N ARG A 361 -27.44 29.89 8.29
CA ARG A 361 -27.48 31.36 8.19
C ARG A 361 -28.23 31.84 6.95
N LEU A 362 -28.08 31.12 5.84
CA LEU A 362 -28.73 31.41 4.56
C LEU A 362 -30.16 30.81 4.46
N LYS A 363 -30.61 30.07 5.49
CA LYS A 363 -31.92 29.39 5.54
C LYS A 363 -32.15 28.48 4.33
N LEU A 364 -31.10 27.81 3.88
CA LEU A 364 -31.18 26.92 2.72
C LEU A 364 -31.77 25.57 3.16
N PRO A 365 -32.71 24.98 2.38
CA PRO A 365 -33.27 23.68 2.71
C PRO A 365 -32.21 22.59 2.56
N TYR A 366 -32.03 21.78 3.60
CA TYR A 366 -31.18 20.60 3.59
C TYR A 366 -31.88 19.42 4.29
N PRO A 367 -31.92 18.21 3.69
CA PRO A 367 -31.35 17.84 2.40
C PRO A 367 -32.02 18.57 1.22
N PRO A 368 -31.29 18.83 0.11
CA PRO A 368 -31.86 19.48 -1.06
C PRO A 368 -32.95 18.61 -1.71
N THR A 369 -33.88 19.25 -2.41
CA THR A 369 -34.88 18.52 -3.20
C THR A 369 -34.23 17.79 -4.38
N GLN A 370 -34.86 16.73 -4.88
CA GLN A 370 -34.36 15.97 -6.05
C GLN A 370 -34.15 16.87 -7.27
N GLN A 371 -34.99 17.89 -7.47
CA GLN A 371 -34.82 18.89 -8.54
C GLN A 371 -33.54 19.72 -8.37
N VAL A 372 -33.20 20.12 -7.14
CA VAL A 372 -31.95 20.83 -6.85
C VAL A 372 -30.76 19.91 -7.10
N MET A 373 -30.84 18.64 -6.70
CA MET A 373 -29.81 17.64 -6.99
C MET A 373 -29.61 17.42 -8.49
N GLN A 374 -30.68 17.27 -9.28
CA GLN A 374 -30.60 17.13 -10.73
C GLN A 374 -29.95 18.37 -11.39
N ARG A 375 -30.28 19.57 -10.91
CA ARG A 375 -29.65 20.82 -11.39
C ARG A 375 -28.17 20.92 -11.04
N LEU A 376 -27.74 20.42 -9.88
CA LEU A 376 -26.34 20.50 -9.44
C LEU A 376 -25.45 19.46 -10.13
N TYR A 377 -26.01 18.38 -10.68
CA TYR A 377 -25.23 17.25 -11.21
C TYR A 377 -25.51 16.92 -12.68
N GLU A 378 -26.44 17.60 -13.37
CA GLU A 378 -26.80 17.54 -14.81
C GLU A 378 -27.19 16.17 -15.40
N ARG A 379 -26.58 15.07 -14.94
CA ARG A 379 -27.08 13.71 -15.02
C ARG A 379 -27.85 13.38 -13.75
N GLU A 380 -28.82 12.47 -13.82
CA GLU A 380 -29.33 11.80 -12.63
C GLU A 380 -28.10 11.37 -11.82
N PRO A 381 -27.86 11.97 -10.63
CA PRO A 381 -26.97 11.28 -9.71
C PRO A 381 -27.60 9.90 -9.57
N GLU A 382 -26.83 8.82 -9.70
CA GLU A 382 -27.23 7.54 -9.12
C GLU A 382 -27.75 7.93 -7.74
N ALA A 383 -29.07 7.80 -7.53
CA ALA A 383 -29.74 8.36 -6.36
C ALA A 383 -28.86 7.97 -5.20
N PRO A 384 -28.28 8.94 -4.45
CA PRO A 384 -27.26 8.63 -3.46
C PRO A 384 -27.85 7.49 -2.66
N THR A 385 -27.26 6.30 -2.78
CA THR A 385 -27.80 5.10 -2.15
C THR A 385 -28.08 5.56 -0.75
N PRO A 386 -29.36 5.63 -0.32
CA PRO A 386 -29.78 6.47 0.79
C PRO A 386 -28.76 6.22 1.88
N PRO A 387 -28.01 7.26 2.31
CA PRO A 387 -26.82 7.08 3.12
C PRO A 387 -27.24 6.12 4.21
N ALA A 388 -26.57 4.95 4.27
CA ALA A 388 -26.94 3.91 5.22
C ALA A 388 -27.23 4.63 6.54
N PRO A 389 -28.46 4.51 7.06
CA PRO A 389 -29.14 5.52 7.86
C PRO A 389 -28.17 6.15 8.87
N SER A 390 -27.74 7.38 8.59
CA SER A 390 -26.80 8.14 9.41
C SER A 390 -25.77 7.26 10.11
N SER A 391 -25.07 6.38 9.38
CA SER A 391 -23.88 5.73 9.93
C SER A 391 -22.89 6.87 10.14
N GLY A 392 -22.97 7.50 11.31
CA GLY A 392 -22.12 8.61 11.70
C GLY A 392 -20.68 8.25 11.38
N ILE A 393 -19.87 9.26 11.11
CA ILE A 393 -18.45 9.07 10.79
C ILE A 393 -17.88 8.05 11.78
N VAL A 394 -17.52 6.89 11.25
CA VAL A 394 -17.10 5.75 12.05
C VAL A 394 -15.79 6.15 12.67
N ARG A 395 -15.86 6.57 13.94
CA ARG A 395 -14.66 6.92 14.68
C ARG A 395 -13.84 5.66 14.87
N PRO A 396 -12.53 5.74 14.65
CA PRO A 396 -11.68 4.58 14.83
C PRO A 396 -11.80 4.09 16.27
N SER A 397 -12.00 2.78 16.45
CA SER A 397 -11.92 2.17 17.77
C SER A 397 -10.54 2.49 18.36
N ARG A 398 -10.53 2.94 19.62
CA ARG A 398 -9.32 3.02 20.43
C ARG A 398 -9.25 1.81 21.34
N PHE A 399 -8.11 1.13 21.33
CA PHE A 399 -7.86 -0.03 22.16
C PHE A 399 -6.88 0.33 23.28
N PRO A 400 -7.12 -0.13 24.52
CA PRO A 400 -6.14 0.00 25.58
C PRO A 400 -4.91 -0.87 25.26
N ASP A 401 -3.74 -0.44 25.69
CA ASP A 401 -2.53 -1.26 25.61
C ASP A 401 -2.69 -2.47 26.55
N LYS A 402 -2.33 -3.66 26.06
CA LYS A 402 -2.38 -4.90 26.85
C LYS A 402 -1.15 -5.76 26.57
N ASP A 403 -0.60 -6.34 27.63
CA ASP A 403 0.55 -7.25 27.54
C ASP A 403 0.15 -8.68 27.90
N TYR A 404 0.62 -9.64 27.12
CA TYR A 404 0.40 -11.07 27.32
C TYR A 404 1.73 -11.78 27.46
N ALA A 405 1.89 -12.60 28.50
CA ALA A 405 2.99 -13.55 28.56
C ALA A 405 2.65 -14.73 27.63
N VAL A 406 3.33 -14.82 26.50
CA VAL A 406 3.08 -15.83 25.45
C VAL A 406 4.20 -16.85 25.31
N THR A 407 5.05 -16.94 26.33
CA THR A 407 6.24 -17.80 26.32
C THR A 407 5.89 -19.27 26.04
N ASN A 408 6.52 -19.82 25.00
CA ASN A 408 6.43 -21.25 24.72
C ASN A 408 7.42 -22.02 25.62
N ASN A 409 6.99 -22.34 26.83
CA ASN A 409 7.83 -23.02 27.83
C ASN A 409 8.48 -24.33 27.32
N CYS A 410 7.87 -25.03 26.35
CA CYS A 410 8.46 -26.24 25.78
C CYS A 410 9.64 -25.92 24.87
N GLU A 411 9.46 -24.94 23.99
CA GLU A 411 10.53 -24.46 23.11
C GLU A 411 11.64 -23.81 23.92
N SER A 412 11.30 -22.99 24.92
CA SER A 412 12.27 -22.42 25.87
C SER A 412 13.09 -23.50 26.59
N LEU A 413 12.44 -24.58 27.07
CA LEU A 413 13.12 -25.70 27.72
C LEU A 413 14.01 -26.46 26.72
N CYS A 414 13.48 -26.81 25.55
CA CYS A 414 14.23 -27.48 24.50
C CYS A 414 15.46 -26.66 24.11
N ARG A 415 15.30 -25.36 23.87
CA ARG A 415 16.38 -24.43 23.52
C ARG A 415 17.41 -24.30 24.63
N CYS A 416 16.97 -24.20 25.89
CA CYS A 416 17.84 -24.21 27.06
C CYS A 416 18.67 -25.51 27.11
N CYS A 417 18.04 -26.67 26.98
CA CYS A 417 18.71 -27.97 26.99
C CYS A 417 19.68 -28.15 25.82
N CYS A 418 19.25 -27.85 24.59
CA CYS A 418 20.06 -27.99 23.37
C CYS A 418 21.25 -27.03 23.33
N THR A 419 21.20 -25.92 24.06
CA THR A 419 22.31 -24.98 24.19
C THR A 419 23.11 -25.17 25.48
N PHE A 420 22.92 -26.29 26.20
CA PHE A 420 23.57 -26.57 27.48
C PHE A 420 23.42 -25.43 28.50
N GLY A 421 22.26 -24.76 28.50
CA GLY A 421 21.93 -23.65 29.37
C GLY A 421 22.46 -22.28 28.94
N LEU A 422 23.22 -22.20 27.83
CA LEU A 422 23.79 -20.94 27.34
C LEU A 422 22.72 -19.96 26.86
N ALA A 423 21.67 -20.44 26.18
CA ALA A 423 20.52 -19.59 25.81
C ALA A 423 19.70 -19.17 27.04
N GLY A 424 19.75 -19.96 28.11
CA GLY A 424 18.85 -19.80 29.25
C GLY A 424 17.40 -20.08 28.88
N TRP A 425 16.49 -19.62 29.74
CA TRP A 425 15.05 -19.68 29.50
C TRP A 425 14.64 -18.51 28.62
N GLU A 426 14.02 -18.79 27.49
CA GLU A 426 13.43 -17.80 26.61
C GLU A 426 12.08 -17.34 27.16
N SER A 427 11.84 -16.04 27.14
CA SER A 427 10.60 -15.40 27.56
C SER A 427 10.04 -14.56 26.42
N ASP A 428 8.81 -14.85 26.05
CA ASP A 428 8.08 -14.13 25.02
C ASP A 428 6.93 -13.34 25.65
N ALA A 429 6.85 -12.06 25.29
CA ALA A 429 5.81 -11.14 25.71
C ALA A 429 5.19 -10.47 24.47
N LEU A 430 3.87 -10.52 24.35
CA LEU A 430 3.12 -9.88 23.28
C LEU A 430 2.43 -8.63 23.81
N ALA A 431 2.88 -7.47 23.33
CA ALA A 431 2.26 -6.18 23.60
C ALA A 431 1.27 -5.82 22.46
N LEU A 432 -0.01 -5.70 22.79
CA LEU A 432 -1.05 -5.24 21.88
C LEU A 432 -1.29 -3.74 22.12
N THR A 433 -0.74 -2.90 21.25
CA THR A 433 -0.97 -1.45 21.27
C THR A 433 -2.16 -1.06 20.40
N ASN A 434 -2.55 0.21 20.36
CA ASN A 434 -3.66 0.67 19.51
C ASN A 434 -3.50 0.36 18.01
N ASP A 435 -2.27 0.33 17.48
CA ASP A 435 -2.02 0.27 16.03
C ASP A 435 -1.26 -0.98 15.57
N ALA A 436 -0.59 -1.66 16.49
CA ALA A 436 0.30 -2.77 16.18
C ALA A 436 0.36 -3.77 17.34
N LEU A 437 0.64 -5.02 17.00
CA LEU A 437 1.17 -6.00 17.92
C LEU A 437 2.69 -5.93 17.94
N THR A 438 3.30 -6.08 19.11
CA THR A 438 4.74 -6.18 19.27
C THR A 438 5.07 -7.43 20.07
N LEU A 439 5.78 -8.38 19.47
CA LEU A 439 6.31 -9.56 20.13
C LEU A 439 7.74 -9.28 20.58
N HIS A 440 7.96 -9.31 21.88
CA HIS A 440 9.27 -9.21 22.51
C HIS A 440 9.72 -10.61 22.89
N GLU A 441 10.80 -11.08 22.27
CA GLU A 441 11.43 -12.36 22.60
C GLU A 441 12.74 -12.05 23.30
N LYS A 442 12.96 -12.66 24.46
CA LYS A 442 14.16 -12.40 25.25
C LYS A 442 14.73 -13.68 25.80
N ASN A 443 16.02 -13.89 25.61
CA ASN A 443 16.77 -14.96 26.27
C ASN A 443 18.12 -14.41 26.78
N LYS A 444 19.01 -15.26 27.30
CA LYS A 444 20.32 -14.80 27.83
C LYS A 444 21.27 -14.33 26.73
N MET A 445 21.04 -14.72 25.49
CA MET A 445 21.92 -14.46 24.35
C MET A 445 21.43 -13.32 23.46
N ASP A 446 20.13 -13.05 23.40
CA ASP A 446 19.54 -12.03 22.54
C ASP A 446 18.20 -11.48 23.05
N GLU A 447 17.80 -10.40 22.39
CA GLU A 447 16.50 -9.75 22.56
C GLU A 447 16.02 -9.35 21.16
N SER A 448 14.94 -9.98 20.74
CA SER A 448 14.25 -9.79 19.48
C SER A 448 12.99 -8.96 19.74
N THR A 449 12.62 -8.11 18.79
CA THR A 449 11.37 -7.34 18.87
C THR A 449 10.78 -7.27 17.48
N LEU A 450 9.63 -7.89 17.34
CA LEU A 450 8.83 -7.96 16.13
C LEU A 450 7.62 -7.06 16.30
N THR A 451 7.56 -5.97 15.53
CA THR A 451 6.38 -5.10 15.48
C THR A 451 5.66 -5.30 14.16
N MET A 452 4.36 -5.58 14.22
CA MET A 452 3.51 -5.79 13.05
C MET A 452 2.22 -4.95 13.17
N PRO A 453 1.90 -4.09 12.18
CA PRO A 453 0.62 -3.42 12.09
C PRO A 453 -0.55 -4.39 11.95
N TYR A 454 -1.70 -4.10 12.57
CA TYR A 454 -2.89 -4.96 12.41
C TYR A 454 -3.41 -5.05 10.97
N ALA A 455 -3.11 -4.06 10.13
CA ALA A 455 -3.46 -4.09 8.72
C ALA A 455 -2.63 -5.08 7.88
N MET A 456 -1.46 -5.51 8.40
CA MET A 456 -0.60 -6.53 7.80
C MET A 456 -0.82 -7.91 8.40
N LEU A 457 -1.68 -8.02 9.42
CA LEU A 457 -2.08 -9.30 9.95
C LEU A 457 -3.07 -9.92 8.96
N ASP A 458 -2.56 -10.78 8.07
CA ASP A 458 -3.38 -11.41 7.02
C ASP A 458 -4.53 -12.22 7.62
N GLU A 459 -4.21 -13.01 8.65
CA GLU A 459 -5.16 -13.88 9.33
C GLU A 459 -4.87 -14.03 10.82
N VAL A 460 -5.91 -14.43 11.55
CA VAL A 460 -5.86 -14.83 12.96
C VAL A 460 -6.32 -16.28 13.03
N ASP A 461 -5.34 -17.17 13.06
CA ASP A 461 -5.53 -18.61 12.95
C ASP A 461 -5.45 -19.24 14.33
N VAL A 462 -6.58 -19.74 14.82
CA VAL A 462 -6.57 -20.57 16.02
C VAL A 462 -6.31 -22.01 15.61
N ASN A 463 -5.13 -22.50 15.98
CA ASN A 463 -4.69 -23.86 15.69
C ASN A 463 -4.74 -24.70 16.97
N ARG A 464 -5.42 -25.85 16.87
CA ARG A 464 -5.40 -26.89 17.89
C ARG A 464 -4.51 -28.03 17.42
N SER A 465 -3.31 -28.15 18.00
CA SER A 465 -2.41 -29.27 17.79
C SER A 465 -2.54 -30.28 18.95
N CYS A 466 -2.59 -31.58 18.62
CA CYS A 466 -2.64 -32.76 19.51
C CYS A 466 -3.14 -32.54 20.96
N CYS A 467 -4.34 -33.06 21.27
CA CYS A 467 -5.05 -33.16 22.57
C CYS A 467 -5.13 -31.92 23.49
N CYS A 468 -4.06 -31.13 23.69
CA CYS A 468 -3.96 -30.08 24.70
C CYS A 468 -3.24 -28.79 24.24
N CYS A 469 -2.70 -28.70 23.01
CA CYS A 469 -1.96 -27.52 22.56
C CYS A 469 -2.85 -26.60 21.72
N TYR A 470 -2.97 -25.36 22.16
CA TYR A 470 -3.66 -24.30 21.44
C TYR A 470 -2.64 -23.23 21.08
N SER A 471 -2.74 -22.71 19.87
CA SER A 471 -1.93 -21.60 19.39
C SER A 471 -2.78 -20.63 18.60
N VAL A 472 -2.35 -19.37 18.57
CA VAL A 472 -2.91 -18.35 17.68
C VAL A 472 -1.80 -17.85 16.77
N ASN A 473 -1.98 -18.04 15.46
CA ASN A 473 -0.93 -17.96 14.44
C ASN A 473 0.23 -18.90 14.79
N PHE A 474 1.31 -18.35 15.33
CA PHE A 474 2.50 -19.09 15.78
C PHE A 474 2.73 -19.00 17.30
N LEU A 475 1.89 -18.24 18.01
CA LEU A 475 2.03 -18.02 19.45
C LEU A 475 1.38 -19.17 20.21
N CYS A 476 2.20 -19.95 20.92
CA CYS A 476 1.75 -21.07 21.74
C CYS A 476 2.07 -20.79 23.23
N PRO A 477 1.17 -20.11 23.98
CA PRO A 477 1.41 -19.79 25.37
C PRO A 477 1.36 -21.05 26.27
N GLY A 478 2.50 -21.70 26.44
CA GLY A 478 2.76 -22.76 27.43
C GLY A 478 2.34 -24.20 27.06
N TRP A 479 2.61 -25.13 28.00
CA TRP A 479 2.13 -26.53 27.98
C TRP A 479 0.73 -26.61 28.63
N GLY A 480 -0.23 -27.23 27.94
CA GLY A 480 -1.49 -27.67 28.53
C GLY A 480 -2.57 -26.58 28.68
N CYS A 481 -3.66 -26.73 27.92
CA CYS A 481 -5.00 -26.20 28.21
C CYS A 481 -5.11 -24.68 28.49
N SER A 482 -4.18 -23.85 28.02
CA SER A 482 -4.37 -22.38 27.99
C SER A 482 -5.36 -21.94 26.90
N GLN A 483 -6.34 -22.80 26.58
CA GLN A 483 -7.40 -22.54 25.60
C GLN A 483 -8.07 -21.20 25.87
N GLY A 484 -8.36 -20.88 27.14
CA GLY A 484 -8.95 -19.59 27.51
C GLY A 484 -8.07 -18.39 27.10
N LEU A 485 -6.75 -18.48 27.31
CA LEU A 485 -5.82 -17.41 26.93
C LEU A 485 -5.69 -17.30 25.41
N VAL A 486 -5.53 -18.41 24.70
CA VAL A 486 -5.43 -18.43 23.23
C VAL A 486 -6.71 -17.92 22.58
N THR A 487 -7.88 -18.35 23.06
CA THR A 487 -9.17 -17.86 22.56
C THR A 487 -9.33 -16.36 22.85
N THR A 488 -9.01 -15.90 24.06
CA THR A 488 -9.07 -14.46 24.40
C THR A 488 -8.13 -13.64 23.51
N LEU A 489 -6.91 -14.13 23.30
CA LEU A 489 -5.92 -13.47 22.46
C LEU A 489 -6.35 -13.44 21.00
N ALA A 490 -6.89 -14.54 20.48
CA ALA A 490 -7.41 -14.62 19.12
C ALA A 490 -8.60 -13.69 18.91
N GLU A 491 -9.56 -13.65 19.83
CA GLU A 491 -10.71 -12.73 19.78
C GLU A 491 -10.25 -11.27 19.79
N GLU A 492 -9.24 -10.94 20.60
CA GLU A 492 -8.71 -9.58 20.67
C GLU A 492 -7.91 -9.18 19.44
N LEU A 493 -7.03 -10.05 18.94
CA LEU A 493 -6.30 -9.84 17.69
C LEU A 493 -7.28 -9.68 16.53
N GLU A 494 -8.29 -10.53 16.44
CA GLU A 494 -9.31 -10.48 15.39
C GLU A 494 -10.13 -9.19 15.46
N LYS A 495 -10.50 -8.75 16.68
CA LYS A 495 -11.21 -7.48 16.87
C LYS A 495 -10.34 -6.30 16.45
N ARG A 496 -9.07 -6.25 16.86
CA ARG A 496 -8.15 -5.17 16.47
C ARG A 496 -7.84 -5.19 14.97
N ARG A 497 -7.67 -6.37 14.37
CA ARG A 497 -7.52 -6.57 12.93
C ARG A 497 -8.72 -6.02 12.15
N ARG A 498 -9.95 -6.30 12.60
CA ARG A 498 -11.16 -5.76 11.96
C ARG A 498 -11.26 -4.24 12.10
N ASP A 499 -11.01 -3.72 13.30
CA ASP A 499 -11.26 -2.32 13.65
C ASP A 499 -10.08 -1.37 13.35
N ARG A 500 -8.88 -1.90 13.11
CA ARG A 500 -7.65 -1.13 12.78
C ARG A 500 -6.96 -1.62 11.49
N GLY A 501 -7.44 -2.70 10.86
CA GLY A 501 -6.86 -3.24 9.63
C GLY A 501 -7.55 -2.74 8.36
N ASN A 502 -7.42 -3.51 7.28
CA ASN A 502 -7.88 -3.10 5.94
C ASN A 502 -9.40 -2.93 5.84
N ILE A 503 -10.18 -3.65 6.66
CA ILE A 503 -11.64 -3.49 6.73
C ILE A 503 -12.00 -2.11 7.29
N ALA A 504 -11.41 -1.73 8.42
CA ALA A 504 -11.60 -0.40 9.00
C ALA A 504 -11.10 0.71 8.08
N GLN A 505 -9.97 0.52 7.38
CA GLN A 505 -9.48 1.49 6.41
C GLN A 505 -10.49 1.74 5.28
N LEU A 506 -11.09 0.66 4.74
CA LEU A 506 -12.15 0.79 3.75
C LEU A 506 -13.39 1.51 4.31
N ALA A 507 -13.79 1.20 5.54
CA ALA A 507 -14.91 1.87 6.21
C ALA A 507 -14.64 3.37 6.42
N GLN A 508 -13.43 3.74 6.85
CA GLN A 508 -13.00 5.14 7.00
C GLN A 508 -12.99 5.88 5.67
N LEU A 509 -12.49 5.25 4.60
CA LEU A 509 -12.52 5.83 3.24
C LEU A 509 -13.96 6.05 2.73
N ASN A 510 -14.88 5.12 2.98
CA ASN A 510 -16.30 5.32 2.65
C ASN A 510 -16.93 6.47 3.47
N GLY A 511 -16.55 6.59 4.75
CA GLY A 511 -16.95 7.71 5.61
C GLY A 511 -16.44 9.05 5.07
N LEU A 512 -15.17 9.13 4.68
CA LEU A 512 -14.56 10.30 4.04
C LEU A 512 -15.26 10.66 2.74
N TYR A 513 -15.52 9.67 1.88
CA TYR A 513 -16.21 9.87 0.62
C TYR A 513 -17.63 10.42 0.80
N SER A 514 -18.36 9.87 1.77
CA SER A 514 -19.71 10.35 2.12
C SER A 514 -19.67 11.79 2.65
N ALA A 515 -18.75 12.09 3.56
CA ALA A 515 -18.58 13.42 4.14
C ALA A 515 -18.15 14.46 3.08
N ALA A 516 -17.23 14.11 2.17
CA ALA A 516 -16.82 14.97 1.07
C ALA A 516 -17.96 15.20 0.06
N THR A 517 -18.79 14.19 -0.18
CA THR A 517 -19.99 14.32 -1.04
C THR A 517 -21.00 15.27 -0.40
N GLU A 518 -21.25 15.14 0.90
CA GLU A 518 -22.10 16.06 1.65
C GLU A 518 -21.57 17.50 1.62
N LEU A 519 -20.25 17.67 1.80
CA LEU A 519 -19.59 18.98 1.70
C LEU A 519 -19.79 19.60 0.30
N ASP A 520 -19.52 18.85 -0.77
CA ASP A 520 -19.75 19.27 -2.17
C ASP A 520 -21.21 19.70 -2.40
N ILE A 521 -22.19 18.92 -1.93
CA ILE A 521 -23.60 19.26 -2.06
C ILE A 521 -23.92 20.57 -1.33
N LYS A 522 -23.53 20.69 -0.05
CA LYS A 522 -23.83 21.89 0.75
C LYS A 522 -23.19 23.15 0.15
N LEU A 523 -21.92 23.08 -0.24
CA LEU A 523 -21.23 24.18 -0.91
C LEU A 523 -21.86 24.52 -2.26
N GLY A 524 -22.25 23.53 -3.06
CA GLY A 524 -22.96 23.74 -4.32
C GLY A 524 -24.29 24.50 -4.15
N ILE A 525 -25.08 24.16 -3.12
CA ILE A 525 -26.31 24.90 -2.80
C ILE A 525 -25.99 26.34 -2.38
N VAL A 526 -24.96 26.55 -1.56
CA VAL A 526 -24.54 27.89 -1.13
C VAL A 526 -24.09 28.73 -2.33
N VAL A 527 -23.23 28.19 -3.20
CA VAL A 527 -22.77 28.84 -4.45
C VAL A 527 -23.95 29.30 -5.29
N ASN A 528 -24.91 28.41 -5.53
CA ASN A 528 -26.09 28.72 -6.32
C ASN A 528 -26.98 29.79 -5.65
N SER A 529 -27.18 29.70 -4.32
CA SER A 529 -27.98 30.69 -3.58
C SER A 529 -27.37 32.09 -3.59
N MET A 530 -26.04 32.18 -3.75
CA MET A 530 -25.32 33.44 -3.88
C MET A 530 -25.26 33.97 -5.33
N GLY A 531 -25.96 33.33 -6.26
CA GLY A 531 -25.96 33.71 -7.67
C GLY A 531 -24.62 33.49 -8.37
N ALA A 532 -23.76 32.62 -7.85
CA ALA A 532 -22.58 32.15 -8.54
C ALA A 532 -22.92 30.87 -9.34
N LYS A 533 -22.26 30.67 -10.48
CA LYS A 533 -22.44 29.49 -11.33
C LYS A 533 -21.32 28.49 -11.09
N TYR A 534 -21.67 27.21 -11.06
CA TYR A 534 -20.74 26.09 -11.11
C TYR A 534 -21.14 25.14 -12.25
N PRO A 535 -20.22 24.71 -13.14
CA PRO A 535 -18.81 25.09 -13.18
C PRO A 535 -18.62 26.60 -13.41
N PRO A 536 -17.58 27.23 -12.83
CA PRO A 536 -17.34 28.65 -13.01
C PRO A 536 -16.98 28.96 -14.48
N PRO A 537 -17.32 30.16 -14.98
CA PRO A 537 -16.90 30.58 -16.32
C PRO A 537 -15.37 30.70 -16.40
N GLN A 538 -14.79 30.49 -17.59
CA GLN A 538 -13.33 30.51 -17.80
C GLN A 538 -12.66 31.77 -17.22
N ARG A 539 -13.29 32.95 -17.35
CA ARG A 539 -12.79 34.19 -16.75
C ARG A 539 -12.57 34.10 -15.23
N VAL A 540 -13.47 33.41 -14.51
CA VAL A 540 -13.35 33.21 -13.06
C VAL A 540 -12.27 32.17 -12.77
N ILE A 541 -12.14 31.14 -13.59
CA ILE A 541 -11.05 30.15 -13.51
C ILE A 541 -9.69 30.84 -13.69
N ASP A 542 -9.54 31.67 -14.73
CA ASP A 542 -8.30 32.42 -15.01
C ASP A 542 -8.01 33.45 -13.90
N SER A 543 -9.05 34.05 -13.30
CA SER A 543 -8.91 35.00 -12.18
C SER A 543 -8.38 34.31 -10.92
N ILE A 544 -8.95 33.15 -10.58
CA ILE A 544 -8.62 32.44 -9.32
C ILE A 544 -7.30 31.66 -9.47
N TYR A 545 -7.13 30.95 -10.58
CA TYR A 545 -6.07 29.95 -10.73
C TYR A 545 -5.02 30.30 -11.80
N GLY A 546 -5.33 31.19 -12.74
CA GLY A 546 -4.48 31.42 -13.91
C GLY A 546 -4.21 30.13 -14.68
N GLU A 547 -2.94 29.87 -15.00
CA GLU A 547 -2.51 28.66 -15.71
C GLU A 547 -2.68 27.37 -14.86
N LEU A 548 -2.67 27.52 -13.54
CA LEU A 548 -2.74 26.43 -12.54
C LEU A 548 -4.17 26.01 -12.23
N ALA A 549 -5.09 26.17 -13.18
CA ALA A 549 -6.48 25.77 -13.01
C ALA A 549 -6.59 24.24 -12.75
N PRO A 550 -7.29 23.83 -11.67
CA PRO A 550 -7.44 22.44 -11.29
C PRO A 550 -7.94 21.59 -12.45
N HIS A 551 -7.37 20.40 -12.61
CA HIS A 551 -7.70 19.55 -13.76
C HIS A 551 -9.17 19.13 -13.76
N VAL A 552 -9.81 19.01 -12.58
CA VAL A 552 -11.25 18.69 -12.46
C VAL A 552 -12.13 19.69 -13.23
N LEU A 553 -11.65 20.91 -13.46
CA LEU A 553 -12.33 21.93 -14.26
C LEU A 553 -12.04 21.81 -15.76
N LYS A 554 -10.83 21.37 -16.13
CA LYS A 554 -10.41 21.22 -17.53
C LYS A 554 -10.96 19.94 -18.16
N HIS A 555 -10.88 18.83 -17.42
CA HIS A 555 -11.27 17.50 -17.88
C HIS A 555 -11.98 16.76 -16.74
N PRO A 556 -13.31 16.90 -16.62
CA PRO A 556 -14.07 16.15 -15.63
C PRO A 556 -14.04 14.66 -15.97
N ALA A 557 -13.15 13.92 -15.31
CA ALA A 557 -13.12 12.47 -15.41
C ALA A 557 -14.45 11.92 -14.85
N PRO A 558 -15.10 10.97 -15.54
CA PRO A 558 -16.30 10.34 -15.01
C PRO A 558 -15.93 9.59 -13.72
N PRO A 559 -16.73 9.73 -12.64
CA PRO A 559 -16.45 9.02 -11.40
C PRO A 559 -16.55 7.51 -11.62
N HIS A 560 -15.74 6.75 -10.90
CA HIS A 560 -15.82 5.29 -10.89
C HIS A 560 -17.19 4.87 -10.35
N LYS A 561 -17.96 4.10 -11.13
CA LYS A 561 -19.31 3.65 -10.75
C LYS A 561 -19.25 2.64 -9.59
N LEU A 562 -20.07 2.87 -8.56
CA LEU A 562 -20.30 1.97 -7.42
C LEU A 562 -19.00 1.32 -6.92
N PRO A 563 -18.08 2.08 -6.30
CA PRO A 563 -16.78 1.54 -5.92
C PRO A 563 -16.91 0.39 -4.92
N THR A 564 -17.98 0.39 -4.12
CA THR A 564 -18.36 -0.67 -3.19
C THR A 564 -19.74 -1.22 -3.51
N SER A 565 -19.93 -2.51 -3.23
CA SER A 565 -21.22 -3.19 -3.32
C SER A 565 -21.41 -4.06 -2.08
N ASN A 566 -22.64 -4.16 -1.58
CA ASN A 566 -22.97 -5.10 -0.51
C ASN A 566 -23.05 -6.51 -1.08
N PHE A 567 -22.38 -7.45 -0.42
CA PHE A 567 -22.39 -8.85 -0.80
C PHE A 567 -23.11 -9.67 0.27
N PRO A 568 -24.00 -10.60 -0.10
CA PRO A 568 -24.59 -11.53 0.86
C PRO A 568 -23.52 -12.51 1.37
N THR A 569 -23.73 -13.07 2.55
CA THR A 569 -22.92 -14.21 2.99
C THR A 569 -23.22 -15.42 2.11
N LYS A 570 -22.20 -16.04 1.53
CA LYS A 570 -22.29 -17.30 0.79
C LYS A 570 -21.36 -18.32 1.42
N SER A 571 -21.74 -19.60 1.44
CA SER A 571 -20.86 -20.67 1.90
C SER A 571 -20.76 -21.78 0.86
N TYR A 572 -19.56 -22.34 0.71
CA TYR A 572 -19.24 -23.38 -0.24
C TYR A 572 -18.56 -24.53 0.51
N ASP A 573 -19.05 -25.75 0.31
CA ASP A 573 -18.32 -26.94 0.72
C ASP A 573 -17.17 -27.15 -0.27
N THR A 574 -15.95 -27.11 0.24
CA THR A 574 -14.72 -27.23 -0.53
C THR A 574 -13.94 -28.49 -0.18
N THR A 575 -14.59 -29.44 0.49
CA THR A 575 -13.97 -30.69 0.93
C THR A 575 -13.38 -31.46 -0.25
N ASN A 576 -12.07 -31.69 -0.20
CA ASN A 576 -11.36 -32.49 -1.19
C ASN A 576 -11.16 -33.91 -0.66
N HIS A 577 -12.08 -34.82 -0.99
CA HIS A 577 -12.03 -36.20 -0.51
C HIS A 577 -10.77 -36.96 -0.93
N CYS A 578 -10.16 -36.63 -2.08
CA CYS A 578 -8.90 -37.26 -2.51
C CYS A 578 -7.74 -36.86 -1.60
N ILE A 579 -7.60 -35.55 -1.31
CA ILE A 579 -6.59 -35.06 -0.37
C ILE A 579 -6.86 -35.64 1.03
N SER A 580 -8.11 -35.70 1.47
CA SER A 580 -8.47 -36.32 2.76
C SER A 580 -8.02 -37.79 2.83
N ALA A 581 -8.24 -38.56 1.77
CA ALA A 581 -7.82 -39.95 1.69
C ALA A 581 -6.28 -40.08 1.68
N CYS A 582 -5.59 -39.26 0.89
CA CYS A 582 -4.13 -39.23 0.84
C CYS A 582 -3.50 -38.86 2.18
N MET A 583 -4.03 -37.85 2.88
CA MET A 583 -3.57 -37.49 4.23
C MET A 583 -3.82 -38.60 5.25
N CYS A 584 -4.98 -39.26 5.18
CA CYS A 584 -5.29 -40.39 6.05
C CYS A 584 -4.28 -41.54 5.84
N VAL A 585 -4.00 -41.92 4.59
CA VAL A 585 -3.01 -42.96 4.28
C VAL A 585 -1.59 -42.53 4.68
N GLY A 586 -1.18 -41.30 4.33
CA GLY A 586 0.16 -40.78 4.61
C GLY A 586 0.46 -40.62 6.10
N THR A 587 -0.57 -40.44 6.93
CA THR A 587 -0.44 -40.37 8.40
C THR A 587 -0.74 -41.70 9.09
N LEU A 588 -0.87 -42.80 8.34
CA LEU A 588 -1.25 -44.13 8.86
C LEU A 588 -2.54 -44.08 9.70
N GLY A 589 -3.47 -43.21 9.31
CA GLY A 589 -4.75 -42.98 9.99
C GLY A 589 -4.68 -42.08 11.22
N LEU A 590 -3.48 -41.64 11.65
CA LEU A 590 -3.32 -40.88 12.90
C LEU A 590 -3.94 -39.49 12.84
N ALA A 591 -3.87 -38.80 11.70
CA ALA A 591 -4.52 -37.49 11.54
C ALA A 591 -6.02 -37.59 11.20
N GLY A 592 -6.48 -38.79 10.85
CA GLY A 592 -7.78 -39.02 10.24
C GLY A 592 -7.92 -38.38 8.84
N PRO A 593 -8.99 -38.69 8.10
CA PRO A 593 -9.37 -37.90 6.94
C PRO A 593 -9.75 -36.48 7.37
N VAL A 594 -9.40 -35.48 6.56
CA VAL A 594 -10.03 -34.16 6.66
C VAL A 594 -11.52 -34.36 6.44
N THR A 595 -12.30 -34.08 7.48
CA THR A 595 -13.74 -34.37 7.53
C THR A 595 -14.56 -33.29 6.85
N LYS A 596 -14.07 -32.05 6.84
CA LYS A 596 -14.78 -30.92 6.23
C LYS A 596 -13.83 -29.76 5.91
N GLN A 597 -13.93 -29.20 4.71
CA GLN A 597 -13.38 -27.88 4.37
C GLN A 597 -14.50 -27.00 3.85
N GLU A 598 -14.68 -25.80 4.41
CA GLU A 598 -15.74 -24.89 4.02
C GLU A 598 -15.19 -23.48 3.84
N ILE A 599 -15.57 -22.84 2.74
CA ILE A 599 -15.29 -21.43 2.48
C ILE A 599 -16.57 -20.64 2.63
N THR A 600 -16.59 -19.75 3.62
CA THR A 600 -17.66 -18.78 3.82
C THR A 600 -17.19 -17.39 3.39
N LEU A 601 -17.80 -16.86 2.34
CA LEU A 601 -17.58 -15.51 1.84
C LEU A 601 -18.48 -14.53 2.59
N LEU A 602 -17.93 -13.91 3.64
CA LEU A 602 -18.58 -12.81 4.38
C LEU A 602 -18.53 -11.51 3.58
N PRO A 603 -19.31 -10.48 3.92
CA PRO A 603 -19.37 -9.23 3.14
C PRO A 603 -18.00 -8.55 2.91
N ASP A 604 -17.10 -8.60 3.89
CA ASP A 604 -15.80 -7.89 3.86
C ASP A 604 -14.56 -8.81 3.89
N GLU A 605 -14.75 -10.11 4.17
CA GLU A 605 -13.65 -11.07 4.27
C GLU A 605 -14.06 -12.49 3.84
N MET A 606 -13.08 -13.31 3.50
CA MET A 606 -13.22 -14.74 3.29
C MET A 606 -12.88 -15.45 4.60
N MET A 607 -13.72 -16.37 5.04
CA MET A 607 -13.45 -17.29 6.15
C MET A 607 -13.31 -18.70 5.60
N HIS A 608 -12.19 -19.37 5.87
CA HIS A 608 -11.96 -20.75 5.49
C HIS A 608 -11.81 -21.61 6.76
N THR A 609 -12.69 -22.58 6.91
CA THR A 609 -12.71 -23.53 8.02
C THR A 609 -12.28 -24.90 7.53
N SER A 610 -11.31 -25.49 8.21
CA SER A 610 -10.82 -26.84 7.96
C SER A 610 -10.96 -27.66 9.23
N GLN A 611 -11.59 -28.83 9.15
CA GLN A 611 -11.78 -29.73 10.27
C GLN A 611 -11.29 -31.14 9.90
N ASN A 612 -10.52 -31.73 10.78
CA ASN A 612 -10.13 -33.15 10.75
C ASN A 612 -10.42 -33.79 12.12
N TRP A 613 -10.02 -35.05 12.30
CA TRP A 613 -10.24 -35.76 13.57
C TRP A 613 -9.45 -35.18 14.74
N CYS A 614 -8.30 -34.55 14.47
CA CYS A 614 -7.38 -34.06 15.49
C CYS A 614 -7.62 -32.59 15.86
N GLY A 615 -8.31 -31.81 15.03
CA GLY A 615 -8.49 -30.39 15.24
C GLY A 615 -9.36 -29.69 14.19
N ALA A 616 -9.61 -28.42 14.46
CA ALA A 616 -10.20 -27.48 13.53
C ALA A 616 -9.30 -26.25 13.45
N ALA A 617 -9.16 -25.71 12.25
CA ALA A 617 -8.50 -24.44 11.97
C ALA A 617 -9.51 -23.52 11.28
N THR A 618 -9.55 -22.26 11.70
CA THR A 618 -10.34 -21.22 11.05
C THR A 618 -9.42 -20.10 10.68
N THR A 619 -9.39 -19.79 9.39
CA THR A 619 -8.59 -18.72 8.79
C THR A 619 -9.52 -17.65 8.27
N ARG A 620 -9.14 -16.37 8.40
CA ARG A 620 -9.95 -15.23 7.95
C ARG A 620 -9.09 -14.22 7.23
N ARG A 621 -9.39 -13.96 5.96
CA ARG A 621 -8.59 -13.08 5.09
C ARG A 621 -9.45 -11.98 4.47
N PRO A 622 -9.11 -10.69 4.62
CA PRO A 622 -9.83 -9.62 3.94
C PRO A 622 -9.64 -9.73 2.43
N TYR A 623 -10.62 -9.28 1.63
CA TYR A 623 -10.50 -9.29 0.17
C TYR A 623 -9.34 -8.44 -0.37
N ALA A 624 -8.86 -7.49 0.44
CA ALA A 624 -7.68 -6.67 0.15
C ALA A 624 -6.35 -7.44 0.22
N ASN A 625 -6.33 -8.60 0.89
CA ASN A 625 -5.12 -9.41 1.09
C ASN A 625 -5.16 -10.69 0.27
N LEU A 626 -6.26 -10.95 -0.45
CA LEU A 626 -6.30 -12.07 -1.39
C LEU A 626 -5.35 -11.82 -2.54
N GLY A 627 -4.48 -12.81 -2.78
CA GLY A 627 -3.63 -12.93 -3.95
C GLY A 627 -4.44 -13.23 -5.21
N SER A 628 -3.94 -14.12 -6.06
CA SER A 628 -4.64 -14.45 -7.30
C SER A 628 -5.80 -15.40 -7.01
N VAL A 629 -7.03 -14.97 -7.30
CA VAL A 629 -8.25 -15.80 -7.17
C VAL A 629 -8.63 -16.50 -8.49
N ALA A 630 -7.71 -16.53 -9.44
CA ALA A 630 -7.94 -17.11 -10.74
C ALA A 630 -7.71 -18.62 -10.71
N THR A 631 -8.47 -19.32 -11.55
CA THR A 631 -8.47 -20.77 -11.63
C THR A 631 -7.25 -21.29 -12.39
N GLU A 632 -6.75 -22.44 -11.97
CA GLU A 632 -5.70 -23.20 -12.66
C GLU A 632 -6.19 -24.61 -12.96
N LYS A 633 -5.83 -25.15 -14.13
CA LYS A 633 -6.02 -26.58 -14.41
C LYS A 633 -4.80 -27.36 -13.91
N ALA A 634 -4.96 -28.06 -12.78
CA ALA A 634 -3.89 -28.86 -12.16
C ALA A 634 -3.76 -30.26 -12.77
N CYS A 635 -4.87 -30.79 -13.28
CA CYS A 635 -4.95 -32.07 -13.96
C CYS A 635 -5.83 -31.90 -15.22
N TYR A 636 -5.67 -32.75 -16.24
CA TYR A 636 -6.43 -32.66 -17.51
C TYR A 636 -7.95 -32.46 -17.32
N CYS A 637 -8.51 -32.99 -16.22
CA CYS A 637 -9.93 -32.87 -15.86
C CYS A 637 -10.20 -32.05 -14.57
N CYS A 638 -9.18 -31.47 -13.92
CA CYS A 638 -9.32 -30.84 -12.60
C CYS A 638 -8.96 -29.36 -12.65
N THR A 639 -9.91 -28.51 -12.28
CA THR A 639 -9.71 -27.07 -12.07
C THR A 639 -9.60 -26.80 -10.57
N GLN A 640 -8.65 -25.97 -10.15
CA GLN A 640 -8.45 -25.60 -8.75
C GLN A 640 -8.25 -24.09 -8.57
N LEU A 641 -8.34 -23.64 -7.32
CA LEU A 641 -7.91 -22.32 -6.87
C LEU A 641 -6.65 -22.52 -6.01
N PRO A 642 -5.44 -22.37 -6.57
CA PRO A 642 -4.18 -22.82 -5.95
C PRO A 642 -3.94 -22.29 -4.54
N GLU A 643 -4.32 -21.04 -4.28
CA GLU A 643 -4.12 -20.36 -2.99
C GLU A 643 -5.31 -20.52 -2.03
N ILE A 644 -6.40 -21.17 -2.45
CA ILE A 644 -7.70 -21.08 -1.77
C ILE A 644 -8.33 -22.45 -1.53
N ALA A 645 -8.67 -23.19 -2.58
CA ALA A 645 -9.36 -24.48 -2.47
C ALA A 645 -9.36 -25.30 -3.77
N SER A 646 -9.52 -26.61 -3.61
CA SER A 646 -9.68 -27.57 -4.71
C SER A 646 -10.91 -28.47 -4.45
N PRO A 647 -12.14 -27.93 -4.50
CA PRO A 647 -13.37 -28.67 -4.19
C PRO A 647 -13.50 -29.93 -5.05
N GLY A 648 -13.87 -31.07 -4.46
CA GLY A 648 -14.12 -32.31 -5.21
C GLY A 648 -12.90 -32.80 -6.02
N CYS A 649 -11.69 -32.61 -5.50
CA CYS A 649 -10.44 -32.93 -6.21
C CYS A 649 -10.21 -32.07 -7.47
N GLY A 650 -10.92 -30.94 -7.58
CA GLY A 650 -10.94 -30.06 -8.74
C GLY A 650 -11.85 -30.53 -9.89
N CYS A 651 -12.55 -31.65 -9.73
CA CYS A 651 -13.43 -32.19 -10.78
C CYS A 651 -14.77 -31.43 -10.91
N ASP A 652 -15.12 -30.59 -9.93
CA ASP A 652 -16.29 -29.69 -10.02
C ASP A 652 -15.89 -28.33 -10.59
N GLU A 653 -15.60 -28.28 -11.89
CA GLU A 653 -15.20 -27.05 -12.59
C GLU A 653 -16.23 -25.92 -12.42
N ALA A 654 -17.53 -26.25 -12.33
CA ALA A 654 -18.59 -25.27 -12.16
C ALA A 654 -18.51 -24.58 -10.79
N ALA A 655 -18.38 -25.35 -9.70
CA ALA A 655 -18.22 -24.78 -8.36
C ALA A 655 -16.93 -23.96 -8.24
N VAL A 656 -15.82 -24.42 -8.82
CA VAL A 656 -14.55 -23.70 -8.81
C VAL A 656 -14.66 -22.37 -9.53
N LEU A 657 -15.28 -22.33 -10.71
CA LEU A 657 -15.51 -21.11 -11.48
C LEU A 657 -16.47 -20.16 -10.76
N GLU A 658 -17.51 -20.66 -10.10
CA GLU A 658 -18.41 -19.83 -9.29
C GLU A 658 -17.66 -19.15 -8.14
N ILE A 659 -16.90 -19.93 -7.35
CA ILE A 659 -16.10 -19.40 -6.24
C ILE A 659 -15.08 -18.38 -6.75
N ALA A 660 -14.37 -18.68 -7.85
CA ALA A 660 -13.39 -17.78 -8.46
C ALA A 660 -14.02 -16.44 -8.88
N ASN A 661 -15.17 -16.50 -9.57
CA ASN A 661 -15.88 -15.31 -10.04
C ASN A 661 -16.40 -14.46 -8.88
N GLU A 662 -16.99 -15.09 -7.86
CA GLU A 662 -17.49 -14.40 -6.67
C GLU A 662 -16.34 -13.73 -5.90
N LEU A 663 -15.22 -14.44 -5.69
CA LEU A 663 -14.03 -13.89 -5.05
C LEU A 663 -13.42 -12.74 -5.85
N GLN A 664 -13.34 -12.85 -7.18
CA GLN A 664 -12.82 -11.77 -8.03
C GLN A 664 -13.73 -10.53 -7.95
N GLN A 665 -15.05 -10.69 -7.98
CA GLN A 665 -15.98 -9.58 -7.82
C GLN A 665 -15.80 -8.89 -6.47
N ARG A 666 -15.67 -9.65 -5.37
CA ARG A 666 -15.42 -9.10 -4.04
C ARG A 666 -14.05 -8.45 -3.93
N LYS A 667 -13.00 -9.05 -4.51
CA LYS A 667 -11.66 -8.44 -4.60
C LYS A 667 -11.70 -7.08 -5.31
N VAL A 668 -12.43 -6.96 -6.41
CA VAL A 668 -12.57 -5.70 -7.16
C VAL A 668 -13.40 -4.65 -6.43
N LYS A 669 -14.43 -5.06 -5.67
CA LYS A 669 -15.42 -4.16 -5.02
C LYS A 669 -15.19 -3.93 -3.53
N ARG A 670 -14.33 -4.70 -2.88
CA ARG A 670 -13.98 -4.61 -1.44
C ARG A 670 -12.47 -4.65 -1.17
N GLY A 671 -11.65 -5.08 -2.13
CA GLY A 671 -10.19 -5.11 -1.98
C GLY A 671 -9.50 -3.79 -2.35
N ASN A 672 -8.20 -3.87 -2.63
CA ASN A 672 -7.35 -2.69 -2.92
C ASN A 672 -7.83 -1.87 -4.13
N ILE A 673 -8.40 -2.52 -5.15
CA ILE A 673 -8.96 -1.83 -6.32
C ILE A 673 -10.13 -0.93 -5.94
N ALA A 674 -11.00 -1.39 -5.04
CA ALA A 674 -12.10 -0.57 -4.54
C ALA A 674 -11.59 0.63 -3.76
N GLN A 675 -10.60 0.42 -2.87
CA GLN A 675 -9.98 1.52 -2.11
C GLN A 675 -9.38 2.59 -3.04
N MET A 676 -8.68 2.19 -4.11
CA MET A 676 -8.14 3.13 -5.10
C MET A 676 -9.25 3.93 -5.78
N ARG A 677 -10.30 3.28 -6.26
CA ARG A 677 -11.45 3.94 -6.89
C ARG A 677 -12.18 4.90 -5.96
N ILE A 678 -12.32 4.56 -4.68
CA ILE A 678 -12.88 5.46 -3.66
C ILE A 678 -11.98 6.68 -3.48
N LYS A 679 -10.66 6.50 -3.36
CA LYS A 679 -9.69 7.61 -3.22
C LYS A 679 -9.74 8.55 -4.43
N ASP A 680 -9.88 8.01 -5.65
CA ASP A 680 -10.02 8.82 -6.87
C ASP A 680 -11.31 9.64 -6.86
N ASN A 681 -12.44 9.00 -6.56
CA ASN A 681 -13.73 9.68 -6.46
C ASN A 681 -13.72 10.73 -5.33
N LEU A 682 -13.12 10.40 -4.18
CA LEU A 682 -12.94 11.30 -3.05
C LEU A 682 -12.12 12.52 -3.44
N MET A 683 -10.98 12.33 -4.11
CA MET A 683 -10.15 13.44 -4.60
C MET A 683 -10.95 14.37 -5.50
N SER A 684 -11.66 13.80 -6.49
CA SER A 684 -12.50 14.59 -7.41
C SER A 684 -13.55 15.42 -6.67
N ARG A 685 -14.21 14.83 -5.65
CA ARG A 685 -15.18 15.54 -4.79
C ARG A 685 -14.54 16.63 -3.97
N LEU A 686 -13.38 16.39 -3.37
CA LEU A 686 -12.64 17.39 -2.60
C LEU A 686 -12.21 18.57 -3.45
N LEU A 687 -11.69 18.33 -4.65
CA LEU A 687 -11.31 19.40 -5.59
C LEU A 687 -12.51 20.20 -6.07
N LYS A 688 -13.65 19.54 -6.32
CA LYS A 688 -14.91 20.22 -6.63
C LYS A 688 -15.38 21.09 -5.47
N ALA A 689 -15.41 20.56 -4.25
CA ALA A 689 -15.77 21.30 -3.04
C ALA A 689 -14.84 22.50 -2.80
N ARG A 690 -13.52 22.31 -2.97
CA ARG A 690 -12.54 23.40 -2.90
C ARG A 690 -12.82 24.48 -3.92
N THR A 691 -13.06 24.11 -5.17
CA THR A 691 -13.37 25.08 -6.23
C THR A 691 -14.65 25.86 -5.93
N GLN A 692 -15.68 25.20 -5.40
CA GLN A 692 -16.91 25.88 -4.99
C GLN A 692 -16.63 26.91 -3.90
N LEU A 693 -15.78 26.60 -2.91
CA LEU A 693 -15.37 27.53 -1.88
C LEU A 693 -14.57 28.71 -2.46
N ASP A 694 -13.64 28.47 -3.39
CA ASP A 694 -12.87 29.53 -4.05
C ASP A 694 -13.78 30.48 -4.85
N VAL A 695 -14.77 29.94 -5.56
CA VAL A 695 -15.79 30.73 -6.26
C VAL A 695 -16.61 31.58 -5.29
N LEU A 696 -16.92 31.07 -4.09
CA LEU A 696 -17.60 31.85 -3.05
C LEU A 696 -16.72 33.01 -2.55
N LEU A 697 -15.44 32.76 -2.32
CA LEU A 697 -14.48 33.78 -1.87
C LEU A 697 -14.35 34.89 -2.91
N GLU A 698 -14.14 34.53 -4.18
CA GLU A 698 -14.06 35.46 -5.31
C GLU A 698 -15.37 36.26 -5.46
N LYS A 699 -16.52 35.60 -5.38
CA LYS A 699 -17.84 36.26 -5.46
C LYS A 699 -18.03 37.29 -4.33
N LYS A 700 -17.39 37.09 -3.19
CA LYS A 700 -17.42 38.02 -2.04
C LYS A 700 -16.28 39.05 -2.07
N GLY A 701 -15.41 39.01 -3.07
CA GLY A 701 -14.22 39.86 -3.13
C GLY A 701 -13.26 39.62 -1.97
N ILE A 702 -13.29 38.41 -1.38
CA ILE A 702 -12.40 38.02 -0.29
C ILE A 702 -11.13 37.51 -0.95
N LYS A 703 -10.01 38.20 -0.73
CA LYS A 703 -8.71 37.71 -1.16
C LYS A 703 -8.40 36.43 -0.38
N VAL A 704 -8.28 35.33 -1.12
CA VAL A 704 -7.81 34.06 -0.57
C VAL A 704 -6.42 34.30 -0.01
N VAL A 705 -6.15 33.81 1.20
CA VAL A 705 -4.80 33.76 1.71
C VAL A 705 -4.08 32.80 0.77
N GLU A 706 -3.14 33.29 -0.05
CA GLU A 706 -2.33 32.42 -0.93
C GLU A 706 -1.96 31.20 -0.09
N PRO A 707 -2.32 29.98 -0.53
CA PRO A 707 -2.06 28.79 0.26
C PRO A 707 -0.60 28.86 0.65
N THR A 708 -0.36 28.94 1.96
CA THR A 708 0.99 29.12 2.49
C THR A 708 1.85 28.12 1.73
N LYS A 709 2.95 28.55 1.10
CA LYS A 709 3.87 27.69 0.34
C LYS A 709 4.43 26.48 1.12
N MET A 710 3.90 26.21 2.32
CA MET A 710 4.12 25.14 3.29
C MET A 710 4.12 23.71 2.77
N MET A 711 3.91 23.45 1.47
CA MET A 711 3.97 22.09 0.91
C MET A 711 4.88 21.95 -0.32
N ARG A 712 5.65 22.99 -0.68
CA ARG A 712 6.65 22.92 -1.75
C ARG A 712 8.09 22.63 -1.25
N SER A 713 8.25 22.20 0.01
CA SER A 713 9.56 21.96 0.64
C SER A 713 9.87 20.48 0.82
#